data_AF-A0A847FLT0-F1
#
_entry.id   AF-A0A847FLT0-F1
#
_cell.length_a   1.000
_cell.length_b   1.000
_cell.length_c   1.000
_cell.angle_alpha   90.00
_cell.angle_beta   90.00
_cell.angle_gamma   90.00
#
_symmetry.space_group_name_H-M   'P 1'
#
loop_
_entity.id
_entity.type
_entity.pdbx_description
1 polymer ?
#
loop_
_entity_poly.entity_id
_entity_poly.type
_entity_poly.pdbx_seq_one_letter_code
_entity_poly.pdbx_strand_id
1 'polypeptide(L)'
;MSRGIPHSMTKTRLFLLPLLLLILGLPAARAEGPVVRAVLFWAETCPHCHLVLEETLPPLQEKYGDRLEVLTVEVSDPVGYELWRAAMDAWPVPNEQRGVPMLFIGSQVLVGSYDIPNRLPGLVEQGLAAGGVDYPAIPGLEARVQPGATPSPSPRPAPTRRGCSACDQAAGISTPTATMEPAVHLWLFWSSHCPDCVALLEDTLPSILDGHEPGQVAVHQWDLEKGGYELMRSLEQQHGLQYGAMPEIFIGDEVLLGKDEIEARLPGLIDHYLARGGVALPEVLPTPTPEADAVVQLWLFYDSHCAPCMVLKEEILTPILARYDEGQVEIYERDLEKGFYQELLALEARYGLGQGDIPEIFIGEHALLGNAQIQAELPGLIDHYLAQGGVTLPKVNLLTPTPEPAPYASAADAAIHLAYFYQTGCRDCDRVSLDLNYLQGRYPQLVVHEFDVKAEAALCEWLGQRAGVPEARRLIAPAVFVGDGALVDQELTSQALEALIARHAGTGAEEGWQGWEAGQEEAAGTILERFRSFGVLTVLAAGLVDGLNPCAFATIVFFISYLAFVGRGRREVLAVGAAFALGVFLTYLGVGFGLLKFLESLPFLAAISRWVYGLTAVLCLVLAAGSLYDWWQARRGRPEDMRLKLPLRLRRWINRVIREGAGLRAFVPVALVTGMAISIIELACTGQVYLPTIIFVLGVPKLKARAAFYLVLYNLVFVLPLVVVVVLAYLGTTSEQLGQFINRRAATVKLLTAGLFFVLAGWLLVTLV
;
A
#
# COMPACT_ATOMS: atom_id res chain seq x y z
N MET A 1 30.13 -68.54 53.07
CA MET A 1 30.25 -68.34 54.53
C MET A 1 29.63 -67.00 54.88
N SER A 2 28.71 -67.02 55.83
CA SER A 2 27.95 -65.89 56.37
C SER A 2 28.80 -65.01 57.29
N ARG A 3 28.52 -63.69 57.28
CA ARG A 3 28.76 -62.63 58.29
C ARG A 3 28.54 -61.30 57.54
N GLY A 4 27.69 -60.32 57.88
CA GLY A 4 26.93 -60.03 59.09
C GLY A 4 27.17 -58.57 59.51
N ILE A 5 26.34 -57.62 59.03
CA ILE A 5 25.86 -56.36 59.69
C ILE A 5 26.96 -55.29 60.06
N PRO A 6 26.77 -53.95 60.31
CA PRO A 6 25.59 -53.05 60.29
C PRO A 6 25.75 -51.62 59.65
N HIS A 7 24.63 -50.89 59.69
CA HIS A 7 24.44 -49.48 60.05
C HIS A 7 24.71 -48.31 59.08
N SER A 8 23.57 -47.72 58.72
CA SER A 8 23.21 -46.30 58.90
C SER A 8 23.92 -45.26 58.05
N MET A 9 23.16 -44.64 57.15
CA MET A 9 22.96 -43.18 57.10
C MET A 9 21.88 -42.84 56.07
N THR A 10 20.64 -43.22 56.38
CA THR A 10 19.46 -42.50 55.90
C THR A 10 19.21 -41.38 56.89
N LYS A 11 19.38 -40.11 56.46
CA LYS A 11 18.50 -38.96 56.81
C LYS A 11 19.04 -37.57 56.41
N THR A 12 20.27 -37.43 55.91
CA THR A 12 20.82 -36.07 55.65
C THR A 12 20.66 -35.58 54.20
N ARG A 13 20.23 -36.42 53.24
CA ARG A 13 20.06 -36.00 51.84
C ARG A 13 18.63 -35.64 51.41
N LEU A 14 17.65 -35.77 52.30
CA LEU A 14 16.25 -35.43 51.99
C LEU A 14 15.84 -34.00 52.44
N PHE A 15 16.76 -33.23 53.02
CA PHE A 15 16.49 -31.84 53.44
C PHE A 15 17.17 -30.77 52.58
N LEU A 16 18.11 -31.14 51.71
CA LEU A 16 18.73 -30.19 50.77
C LEU A 16 17.96 -30.03 49.45
N LEU A 17 17.16 -31.02 49.06
CA LEU A 17 16.31 -30.93 47.86
C LEU A 17 15.11 -29.98 48.04
N PRO A 18 14.37 -29.99 49.18
CA PRO A 18 13.28 -29.02 49.37
C PRO A 18 13.79 -27.61 49.64
N LEU A 19 14.99 -27.42 50.21
CA LEU A 19 15.56 -26.09 50.43
C LEU A 19 16.07 -25.44 49.12
N LEU A 20 16.58 -26.24 48.17
CA LEU A 20 16.96 -25.75 46.83
C LEU A 20 15.72 -25.46 45.96
N LEU A 21 14.64 -26.23 46.13
CA LEU A 21 13.33 -25.96 45.51
C LEU A 21 12.60 -24.76 46.16
N LEU A 22 12.84 -24.48 47.44
CA LEU A 22 12.29 -23.30 48.13
C LEU A 22 13.01 -22.00 47.75
N ILE A 23 14.31 -22.06 47.40
CA ILE A 23 15.08 -20.88 46.94
C ILE A 23 14.81 -20.59 45.44
N LEU A 24 14.42 -21.59 44.65
CA LEU A 24 13.99 -21.41 43.24
C LEU A 24 12.48 -21.11 43.08
N GLY A 25 11.71 -21.23 44.16
CA GLY A 25 10.25 -21.03 44.18
C GLY A 25 9.78 -19.75 44.87
N LEU A 26 10.70 -18.90 45.33
CA LEU A 26 10.31 -17.55 45.74
C LEU A 26 9.94 -16.76 44.48
N PRO A 27 8.71 -16.25 44.33
CA PRO A 27 8.44 -15.28 43.30
C PRO A 27 9.42 -14.14 43.57
N ALA A 28 10.29 -13.85 42.61
CA ALA A 28 10.90 -12.54 42.58
C ALA A 28 9.71 -11.58 42.63
N ALA A 29 9.52 -10.91 43.76
CA ALA A 29 8.77 -9.67 43.79
C ALA A 29 9.54 -8.74 42.84
N ARG A 30 9.25 -8.87 41.54
CA ARG A 30 9.46 -7.79 40.60
C ARG A 30 8.73 -6.64 41.26
N ALA A 31 9.47 -5.62 41.67
CA ALA A 31 8.87 -4.32 41.80
C ALA A 31 8.20 -4.10 40.44
N GLU A 32 6.86 -4.20 40.38
CA GLU A 32 6.10 -3.85 39.19
C GLU A 32 6.48 -2.42 38.90
N GLY A 33 7.32 -2.24 37.86
CA GLY A 33 7.64 -0.92 37.37
C GLY A 33 6.33 -0.21 37.02
N PRO A 34 6.33 1.12 36.97
CA PRO A 34 5.14 1.86 36.57
C PRO A 34 4.60 1.31 35.24
N VAL A 35 3.33 0.89 35.23
CA VAL A 35 2.61 0.37 34.05
C VAL A 35 1.59 1.42 33.64
N VAL A 36 1.53 1.72 32.34
CA VAL A 36 0.50 2.57 31.75
C VAL A 36 -0.54 1.69 31.08
N ARG A 37 -1.80 1.87 31.44
CA ARG A 37 -2.93 1.09 30.96
C ARG A 37 -3.88 1.98 30.18
N ALA A 38 -4.31 1.51 29.01
CA ALA A 38 -5.26 2.20 28.15
C ALA A 38 -6.32 1.25 27.61
N VAL A 39 -7.47 1.80 27.20
CA VAL A 39 -8.55 1.04 26.54
C VAL A 39 -8.75 1.61 25.14
N LEU A 40 -8.60 0.77 24.12
CA LEU A 40 -8.87 1.10 22.73
C LEU A 40 -10.18 0.44 22.32
N PHE A 41 -11.16 1.23 21.92
CA PHE A 41 -12.35 0.76 21.24
C PHE A 41 -12.17 0.86 19.73
N TRP A 42 -12.53 -0.20 19.02
CA TRP A 42 -12.29 -0.36 17.60
C TRP A 42 -13.39 -1.16 16.91
N ALA A 43 -13.46 -1.12 15.58
CA ALA A 43 -14.36 -1.96 14.78
C ALA A 43 -13.63 -2.67 13.65
N GLU A 44 -14.04 -3.89 13.33
CA GLU A 44 -13.46 -4.68 12.22
C GLU A 44 -13.60 -4.01 10.86
N THR A 45 -14.67 -3.26 10.62
CA THR A 45 -14.93 -2.52 9.38
C THR A 45 -14.28 -1.13 9.33
N CYS A 46 -13.49 -0.75 10.33
CA CYS A 46 -12.90 0.59 10.48
C CYS A 46 -11.42 0.61 10.04
N PRO A 47 -11.08 1.20 8.87
CA PRO A 47 -9.69 1.23 8.37
C PRO A 47 -8.72 1.97 9.30
N HIS A 48 -9.17 3.07 9.93
CA HIS A 48 -8.38 3.82 10.90
C HIS A 48 -8.05 3.01 12.16
N CYS A 49 -8.91 2.06 12.52
CA CYS A 49 -8.71 1.18 13.66
C CYS A 49 -7.55 0.21 13.43
N HIS A 50 -7.49 -0.35 12.22
CA HIS A 50 -6.40 -1.22 11.80
C HIS A 50 -5.08 -0.47 11.73
N LEU A 51 -5.07 0.79 11.27
CA LEU A 51 -3.87 1.63 11.34
C LEU A 51 -3.33 1.77 12.77
N VAL A 52 -4.21 2.02 13.75
CA VAL A 52 -3.80 2.13 15.16
C VAL A 52 -3.33 0.77 15.70
N LEU A 53 -4.05 -0.32 15.41
CA LEU A 53 -3.75 -1.66 15.91
C LEU A 53 -2.48 -2.28 15.31
N GLU A 54 -2.19 -2.00 14.04
CA GLU A 54 -1.13 -2.66 13.27
C GLU A 54 0.13 -1.81 13.17
N GLU A 55 0.01 -0.49 13.12
CA GLU A 55 1.15 0.40 12.92
C GLU A 55 1.52 1.21 14.16
N THR A 56 0.54 1.57 15.01
CA THR A 56 0.78 2.46 16.15
C THR A 56 1.07 1.71 17.45
N LEU A 57 0.22 0.75 17.81
CA LEU A 57 0.36 0.01 19.06
C LEU A 57 1.58 -0.93 19.07
N PRO A 58 1.91 -1.70 18.00
CA PRO A 58 2.98 -2.69 18.08
C PRO A 58 4.37 -2.09 18.35
N PRO A 59 4.81 -0.99 17.69
CA PRO A 59 6.08 -0.35 18.04
C PRO A 59 6.12 0.19 19.47
N LEU A 60 4.99 0.70 20.01
CA LEU A 60 4.92 1.17 21.39
C LEU A 60 4.94 0.00 22.38
N GLN A 61 4.25 -1.09 22.10
CA GLN A 61 4.27 -2.31 22.90
C GLN A 61 5.65 -2.98 22.86
N GLU A 62 6.36 -2.94 21.74
CA GLU A 62 7.74 -3.38 21.64
C GLU A 62 8.70 -2.48 22.42
N LYS A 63 8.53 -1.15 22.31
CA LYS A 63 9.36 -0.15 23.03
C LYS A 63 9.19 -0.24 24.55
N TYR A 64 7.97 -0.43 25.05
CA TYR A 64 7.65 -0.36 26.48
C TYR A 64 7.42 -1.72 27.15
N GLY A 65 7.19 -2.80 26.38
CA GLY A 65 6.97 -4.16 26.88
C GLY A 65 5.83 -4.22 27.90
N ASP A 66 6.05 -4.94 29.00
CA ASP A 66 5.09 -5.10 30.11
C ASP A 66 4.74 -3.78 30.85
N ARG A 67 5.32 -2.65 30.44
CA ARG A 67 5.02 -1.32 31.02
C ARG A 67 3.92 -0.57 30.26
N LEU A 68 3.43 -1.08 29.13
CA LEU A 68 2.29 -0.54 28.40
C LEU A 68 1.27 -1.66 28.13
N GLU A 69 0.11 -1.58 28.74
CA GLU A 69 -1.02 -2.50 28.50
C GLU A 69 -2.14 -1.74 27.78
N VAL A 70 -2.57 -2.25 26.62
CA VAL A 70 -3.70 -1.68 25.88
C VAL A 70 -4.76 -2.75 25.73
N LEU A 71 -5.89 -2.58 26.41
CA LEU A 71 -7.05 -3.44 26.28
C LEU A 71 -7.85 -3.02 25.05
N THR A 72 -8.00 -3.93 24.08
CA THR A 72 -8.79 -3.67 22.88
C THR A 72 -10.22 -4.18 23.04
N VAL A 73 -11.19 -3.40 22.59
CA VAL A 73 -12.63 -3.69 22.68
C VAL A 73 -13.26 -3.49 21.31
N GLU A 74 -13.72 -4.59 20.71
CA GLU A 74 -14.48 -4.58 19.45
C GLU A 74 -15.91 -4.07 19.71
N VAL A 75 -16.30 -2.96 19.08
CA VAL A 75 -17.60 -2.30 19.33
C VAL A 75 -18.74 -2.87 18.50
N SER A 76 -18.46 -3.67 17.47
CA SER A 76 -19.48 -4.37 16.69
C SER A 76 -20.07 -5.58 17.44
N ASP A 77 -19.38 -6.07 18.48
CA ASP A 77 -19.91 -7.03 19.45
C ASP A 77 -20.91 -6.34 20.38
N PRO A 78 -22.14 -6.86 20.58
CA PRO A 78 -23.10 -6.33 21.55
C PRO A 78 -22.53 -6.03 22.94
N VAL A 79 -21.62 -6.87 23.45
CA VAL A 79 -21.00 -6.67 24.78
C VAL A 79 -19.97 -5.53 24.75
N GLY A 80 -19.21 -5.40 23.64
CA GLY A 80 -18.29 -4.28 23.44
C GLY A 80 -19.02 -2.95 23.21
N TYR A 81 -20.15 -2.98 22.52
CA TYR A 81 -21.01 -1.81 22.31
C TYR A 81 -21.62 -1.28 23.61
N GLU A 82 -22.02 -2.15 24.54
CA GLU A 82 -22.47 -1.74 25.87
C GLU A 82 -21.37 -1.04 26.67
N LEU A 83 -20.15 -1.58 26.61
CA LEU A 83 -18.99 -0.98 27.26
C LEU A 83 -18.60 0.36 26.63
N TRP A 84 -18.71 0.47 25.30
CA TRP A 84 -18.52 1.72 24.56
C TRP A 84 -19.53 2.78 24.98
N ARG A 85 -20.83 2.43 25.07
CA ARG A 85 -21.87 3.34 25.57
C ARG A 85 -21.60 3.78 27.01
N ALA A 86 -21.22 2.86 27.90
CA ALA A 86 -20.85 3.19 29.27
C ALA A 86 -19.64 4.13 29.35
N ALA A 87 -18.66 3.99 28.44
CA ALA A 87 -17.54 4.91 28.31
C ALA A 87 -17.98 6.31 27.86
N MET A 88 -18.91 6.39 26.90
CA MET A 88 -19.50 7.65 26.43
C MET A 88 -20.32 8.37 27.51
N ASP A 89 -20.97 7.64 28.40
CA ASP A 89 -21.73 8.22 29.52
C ASP A 89 -20.80 8.71 30.65
N ALA A 90 -19.66 8.05 30.83
CA ALA A 90 -18.67 8.40 31.86
C ALA A 90 -17.80 9.62 31.49
N TRP A 91 -17.72 9.97 30.20
CA TRP A 91 -16.83 11.01 29.68
C TRP A 91 -17.56 12.00 28.75
N PRO A 92 -17.33 13.32 28.90
CA PRO A 92 -18.02 14.34 28.12
C PRO A 92 -17.42 14.48 26.70
N VAL A 93 -17.54 13.44 25.87
CA VAL A 93 -17.14 13.47 24.45
C VAL A 93 -18.31 14.01 23.61
N PRO A 94 -18.14 15.12 22.86
CA PRO A 94 -19.16 15.66 21.96
C PRO A 94 -19.62 14.62 20.93
N ASN A 95 -20.90 14.61 20.56
CA ASN A 95 -21.47 13.60 19.65
C ASN A 95 -20.73 13.52 18.30
N GLU A 96 -20.27 14.66 17.79
CA GLU A 96 -19.54 14.80 16.53
C GLU A 96 -18.14 14.14 16.56
N GLN A 97 -17.60 13.90 17.76
CA GLN A 97 -16.28 13.30 17.97
C GLN A 97 -16.37 11.84 18.43
N ARG A 98 -17.58 11.25 18.41
CA ARG A 98 -17.79 9.85 18.78
C ARG A 98 -17.58 8.94 17.58
N GLY A 99 -16.38 8.40 17.46
CA GLY A 99 -16.02 7.44 16.41
C GLY A 99 -14.95 6.47 16.89
N VAL A 100 -14.80 5.35 16.20
CA VAL A 100 -13.67 4.43 16.40
C VAL A 100 -12.60 4.68 15.32
N PRO A 101 -11.30 4.47 15.60
CA PRO A 101 -10.73 4.04 16.87
C PRO A 101 -10.79 5.15 17.91
N MET A 102 -11.02 4.78 19.17
CA MET A 102 -10.94 5.74 20.27
C MET A 102 -10.28 5.11 21.48
N LEU A 103 -9.31 5.83 22.01
CA LEU A 103 -8.44 5.37 23.07
C LEU A 103 -8.59 6.23 24.31
N PHE A 104 -8.81 5.56 25.44
CA PHE A 104 -8.88 6.16 26.76
C PHE A 104 -7.61 5.83 27.54
N ILE A 105 -6.92 6.87 28.01
CA ILE A 105 -5.70 6.74 28.81
C ILE A 105 -5.71 7.78 29.93
N GLY A 106 -5.79 7.31 31.18
CA GLY A 106 -5.90 8.19 32.35
C GLY A 106 -7.09 9.14 32.28
N SER A 107 -6.81 10.44 32.14
CA SER A 107 -7.80 11.53 32.02
C SER A 107 -7.96 12.08 30.59
N GLN A 108 -7.42 11.38 29.58
CA GLN A 108 -7.45 11.79 28.18
C GLN A 108 -8.26 10.82 27.31
N VAL A 109 -8.91 11.37 26.30
CA VAL A 109 -9.58 10.65 25.21
C VAL A 109 -8.92 11.06 23.91
N LEU A 110 -8.47 10.08 23.13
CA LEU A 110 -7.89 10.27 21.81
C LEU A 110 -8.82 9.61 20.78
N VAL A 111 -9.09 10.30 19.67
CA VAL A 111 -10.03 9.81 18.64
C VAL A 111 -9.35 9.79 17.28
N GLY A 112 -9.51 8.68 16.57
CA GLY A 112 -9.06 8.51 15.20
C GLY A 112 -7.57 8.14 15.06
N SER A 113 -7.21 7.86 13.81
CA SER A 113 -5.87 7.49 13.35
C SER A 113 -4.87 8.63 13.34
N TYR A 114 -5.27 9.88 13.63
CA TYR A 114 -4.36 11.02 13.71
C TYR A 114 -4.00 11.38 15.16
N ASP A 115 -5.00 11.47 16.05
CA ASP A 115 -4.78 11.89 17.44
C ASP A 115 -4.05 10.80 18.25
N ILE A 116 -4.40 9.52 18.00
CA ILE A 116 -3.81 8.38 18.71
C ILE A 116 -2.30 8.26 18.42
N PRO A 117 -1.79 8.21 17.18
CA PRO A 117 -0.36 8.04 16.94
C PRO A 117 0.48 9.25 17.36
N ASN A 118 -0.07 10.46 17.22
CA ASN A 118 0.66 11.69 17.52
C ASN A 118 0.77 11.97 19.03
N ARG A 119 -0.22 11.57 19.85
CA ARG A 119 -0.26 11.92 21.28
C ARG A 119 -0.03 10.75 22.22
N LEU A 120 -0.38 9.52 21.83
CA LEU A 120 -0.22 8.34 22.68
C LEU A 120 1.23 8.13 23.15
N PRO A 121 2.28 8.25 22.31
CA PRO A 121 3.66 8.04 22.76
C PRO A 121 4.06 8.98 23.90
N GLY A 122 3.71 10.27 23.79
CA GLY A 122 3.99 11.26 24.82
C GLY A 122 3.20 11.03 26.11
N LEU A 123 1.93 10.60 26.00
CA LEU A 123 1.10 10.28 27.16
C LEU A 123 1.59 9.03 27.89
N VAL A 124 2.12 8.04 27.18
CA VAL A 124 2.75 6.86 27.78
C VAL A 124 4.03 7.26 28.51
N GLU A 125 4.90 8.08 27.92
CA GLU A 125 6.11 8.56 28.59
C GLU A 125 5.79 9.38 29.85
N GLN A 126 4.79 10.27 29.77
CA GLN A 126 4.30 11.04 30.92
C GLN A 126 3.73 10.13 32.02
N GLY A 127 2.89 9.16 31.65
CA GLY A 127 2.30 8.21 32.60
C GLY A 127 3.35 7.34 33.29
N LEU A 128 4.35 6.87 32.55
CA LEU A 128 5.47 6.10 33.10
C LEU A 128 6.34 6.95 34.05
N ALA A 129 6.57 8.22 33.73
CA ALA A 129 7.28 9.15 34.58
C ALA A 129 6.49 9.52 35.86
N ALA A 130 5.16 9.51 35.78
CA ALA A 130 4.24 9.81 36.89
C ALA A 130 3.97 8.61 37.84
N GLY A 131 4.57 7.44 37.59
CA GLY A 131 4.39 6.27 38.44
C GLY A 131 3.37 5.23 37.92
N GLY A 132 2.89 5.38 36.69
CA GLY A 132 1.92 4.49 36.05
C GLY A 132 0.56 5.15 35.84
N VAL A 133 -0.27 4.52 35.01
CA VAL A 133 -1.65 4.94 34.74
C VAL A 133 -2.51 3.67 34.78
N ASP A 134 -3.53 3.64 35.63
CA ASP A 134 -4.47 2.53 35.67
C ASP A 134 -5.54 2.63 34.57
N TYR A 135 -6.27 1.54 34.34
CA TYR A 135 -7.39 1.53 33.39
C TYR A 135 -8.39 2.65 33.72
N PRO A 136 -8.93 3.33 32.69
CA PRO A 136 -9.95 4.35 32.87
C PRO A 136 -11.18 3.75 33.58
N ALA A 137 -11.82 4.55 34.44
CA ALA A 137 -13.00 4.14 35.21
C ALA A 137 -14.26 4.07 34.32
N ILE A 138 -14.32 3.06 33.45
CA ILE A 138 -15.45 2.76 32.56
C ILE A 138 -16.32 1.68 33.24
N PRO A 139 -17.61 1.96 33.54
CA PRO A 139 -18.48 0.98 34.16
C PRO A 139 -18.59 -0.32 33.34
N GLY A 140 -18.28 -1.47 33.95
CA GLY A 140 -18.34 -2.78 33.30
C GLY A 140 -17.02 -3.27 32.70
N LEU A 141 -15.99 -2.42 32.69
CA LEU A 141 -14.64 -2.78 32.24
C LEU A 141 -13.99 -3.82 33.17
N GLU A 142 -14.33 -3.78 34.46
CA GLU A 142 -13.76 -4.63 35.50
C GLU A 142 -14.04 -6.13 35.25
N ALA A 143 -15.16 -6.45 34.59
CA ALA A 143 -15.54 -7.81 34.23
C ALA A 143 -14.69 -8.40 33.07
N ARG A 144 -14.07 -7.56 32.25
CA ARG A 144 -13.12 -7.97 31.19
C ARG A 144 -11.66 -7.93 31.65
N VAL A 145 -11.37 -7.22 32.74
CA VAL A 145 -10.01 -7.07 33.31
C VAL A 145 -9.70 -8.14 34.37
N GLN A 146 -10.68 -8.88 34.89
CA GLN A 146 -10.45 -9.96 35.88
C GLN A 146 -11.01 -11.34 35.48
N PRO A 147 -10.27 -12.44 35.71
CA PRO A 147 -10.86 -13.76 35.86
C PRO A 147 -11.44 -13.92 37.29
N GLY A 148 -12.75 -13.70 37.46
CA GLY A 148 -13.54 -14.08 38.65
C GLY A 148 -14.13 -12.94 39.52
N ALA A 149 -15.46 -12.86 39.62
CA ALA A 149 -16.28 -11.87 40.36
C ALA A 149 -16.08 -11.86 41.91
N THR A 150 -16.32 -10.79 42.71
CA THR A 150 -17.58 -10.09 43.15
C THR A 150 -17.24 -8.90 44.14
N PRO A 151 -18.14 -8.04 44.74
CA PRO A 151 -18.10 -6.55 44.62
C PRO A 151 -18.04 -5.65 45.90
N SER A 152 -17.82 -4.31 45.69
CA SER A 152 -18.26 -3.09 46.48
C SER A 152 -17.40 -2.55 47.67
N PRO A 153 -17.45 -1.26 48.14
CA PRO A 153 -17.94 0.05 47.60
C PRO A 153 -16.93 1.27 47.67
N SER A 154 -17.35 2.41 47.07
CA SER A 154 -16.74 3.78 46.98
C SER A 154 -16.50 4.53 48.32
N PRO A 155 -15.72 5.67 48.42
CA PRO A 155 -16.19 7.01 47.97
C PRO A 155 -15.14 8.01 47.40
N ARG A 156 -15.65 8.99 46.62
CA ARG A 156 -15.06 10.28 46.15
C ARG A 156 -14.70 11.26 47.31
N PRO A 157 -13.83 12.28 47.11
CA PRO A 157 -14.28 13.62 46.66
C PRO A 157 -13.34 14.37 45.68
N ALA A 158 -13.91 15.39 45.03
CA ALA A 158 -13.29 16.35 44.10
C ALA A 158 -12.97 17.72 44.80
N PRO A 159 -12.77 18.85 44.10
CA PRO A 159 -11.51 19.41 43.57
C PRO A 159 -11.16 20.80 44.18
N THR A 160 -10.00 21.41 43.85
CA THR A 160 -9.74 22.85 44.14
C THR A 160 -8.90 23.56 43.07
N ARG A 161 -9.21 24.85 42.85
CA ARG A 161 -8.76 25.74 41.77
C ARG A 161 -7.58 26.68 42.13
N ARG A 162 -7.05 27.32 41.07
CA ARG A 162 -6.65 28.75 40.86
C ARG A 162 -5.17 29.17 41.03
N GLY A 163 -4.70 29.93 40.03
CA GLY A 163 -3.98 31.19 40.25
C GLY A 163 -2.83 31.51 39.28
N CYS A 164 -3.03 32.44 38.34
CA CYS A 164 -1.96 33.14 37.60
C CYS A 164 -1.23 34.17 38.50
N SER A 165 0.01 34.52 38.15
CA SER A 165 0.44 35.93 38.09
C SER A 165 1.67 36.11 37.21
N ALA A 166 1.63 37.12 36.34
CA ALA A 166 2.77 37.68 35.61
C ALA A 166 3.59 38.66 36.47
N CYS A 167 4.87 38.85 36.10
CA CYS A 167 5.53 40.13 35.75
C CYS A 167 7.03 40.18 36.12
N ASP A 168 7.86 40.37 35.07
CA ASP A 168 9.04 41.22 34.88
C ASP A 168 10.16 41.40 35.95
N GLN A 169 11.43 41.28 35.51
CA GLN A 169 12.29 42.44 35.17
C GLN A 169 13.71 42.03 34.68
N ALA A 170 14.25 42.86 33.79
CA ALA A 170 15.53 42.75 33.09
C ALA A 170 16.71 43.44 33.83
N ALA A 171 17.96 43.07 33.50
CA ALA A 171 19.12 43.98 33.36
C ALA A 171 20.35 43.27 32.75
N GLY A 172 20.97 43.89 31.73
CA GLY A 172 22.21 43.48 31.02
C GLY A 172 23.51 43.78 31.82
N ILE A 173 24.71 43.37 31.36
CA ILE A 173 25.66 43.99 30.39
C ILE A 173 26.89 43.03 30.41
N SER A 174 27.67 42.67 29.36
CA SER A 174 28.44 43.41 28.33
C SER A 174 29.04 42.47 27.27
N THR A 175 29.09 42.92 26.00
CA THR A 175 29.95 42.48 24.87
C THR A 175 31.25 43.34 24.82
N PRO A 176 32.28 43.11 23.96
CA PRO A 176 32.27 42.39 22.67
C PRO A 176 33.46 41.43 22.40
N THR A 177 33.26 40.46 21.49
CA THR A 177 34.34 39.90 20.66
C THR A 177 33.79 39.80 19.24
N ALA A 178 34.48 40.44 18.30
CA ALA A 178 34.08 40.57 16.91
C ALA A 178 33.98 39.19 16.24
N THR A 179 32.81 38.87 15.72
CA THR A 179 32.58 37.77 14.78
C THR A 179 32.38 38.38 13.40
N MET A 180 33.24 38.01 12.46
CA MET A 180 33.08 38.30 11.03
C MET A 180 31.69 37.84 10.59
N GLU A 181 30.91 38.76 10.01
CA GLU A 181 29.67 38.41 9.30
C GLU A 181 30.04 37.61 8.03
N PRO A 182 29.31 36.52 7.72
CA PRO A 182 29.51 35.79 6.48
C PRO A 182 29.27 36.71 5.29
N ALA A 183 30.20 36.69 4.34
CA ALA A 183 30.13 37.59 3.21
C ALA A 183 29.02 37.18 2.22
N VAL A 184 28.78 35.88 2.00
CA VAL A 184 27.78 35.39 1.03
C VAL A 184 26.64 34.67 1.73
N HIS A 185 25.42 35.15 1.55
CA HIS A 185 24.20 34.49 2.03
C HIS A 185 23.35 34.00 0.85
N LEU A 186 22.75 32.83 1.00
CA LEU A 186 21.82 32.26 0.01
C LEU A 186 20.66 31.53 0.68
N TRP A 187 19.51 31.48 -0.01
CA TRP A 187 18.39 30.62 0.36
C TRP A 187 18.52 29.27 -0.34
N LEU A 188 18.22 28.18 0.35
CA LEU A 188 18.09 26.83 -0.20
C LEU A 188 16.72 26.26 0.16
N PHE A 189 15.91 25.93 -0.84
CA PHE A 189 14.62 25.27 -0.69
C PHE A 189 14.73 23.80 -1.06
N TRP A 190 14.18 22.92 -0.21
CA TRP A 190 14.29 21.47 -0.37
C TRP A 190 13.07 20.72 0.23
N SER A 191 12.88 19.46 -0.20
CA SER A 191 11.88 18.53 0.36
C SER A 191 12.50 17.16 0.64
N SER A 192 12.01 16.47 1.67
CA SER A 192 12.45 15.12 2.02
C SER A 192 11.99 14.05 1.01
N HIS A 193 10.96 14.36 0.23
CA HIS A 193 10.41 13.52 -0.84
C HIS A 193 11.13 13.70 -2.19
N CYS A 194 12.17 14.54 -2.24
CA CYS A 194 12.93 14.88 -3.44
C CYS A 194 14.32 14.20 -3.39
N PRO A 195 14.58 13.16 -4.21
CA PRO A 195 15.87 12.44 -4.19
C PRO A 195 17.08 13.33 -4.51
N ASP A 196 16.92 14.28 -5.42
CA ASP A 196 17.98 15.23 -5.81
C ASP A 196 18.28 16.22 -4.69
N CYS A 197 17.31 16.54 -3.83
CA CYS A 197 17.48 17.37 -2.66
C CYS A 197 18.30 16.69 -1.58
N VAL A 198 17.99 15.43 -1.31
CA VAL A 198 18.74 14.60 -0.35
C VAL A 198 20.17 14.46 -0.85
N ALA A 199 20.37 14.14 -2.12
CA ALA A 199 21.69 14.03 -2.72
C ALA A 199 22.47 15.37 -2.71
N LEU A 200 21.79 16.50 -2.94
CA LEU A 200 22.41 17.83 -2.85
C LEU A 200 22.88 18.12 -1.42
N LEU A 201 22.03 17.87 -0.41
CA LEU A 201 22.33 18.18 1.00
C LEU A 201 23.40 17.27 1.60
N GLU A 202 23.41 15.99 1.24
CA GLU A 202 24.33 14.99 1.82
C GLU A 202 25.72 14.99 1.19
N ASP A 203 25.84 15.34 -0.10
CA ASP A 203 27.08 15.16 -0.87
C ASP A 203 27.55 16.45 -1.54
N THR A 204 26.74 16.98 -2.46
CA THR A 204 27.16 18.09 -3.35
C THR A 204 27.41 19.40 -2.60
N LEU A 205 26.47 19.84 -1.76
CA LEU A 205 26.57 21.12 -1.07
C LEU A 205 27.71 21.13 -0.02
N PRO A 206 27.90 20.11 0.84
CA PRO A 206 29.08 20.02 1.68
C PRO A 206 30.39 20.10 0.89
N SER A 207 30.50 19.38 -0.24
CA SER A 207 31.71 19.43 -1.08
C SER A 207 31.98 20.80 -1.68
N ILE A 208 30.94 21.59 -2.00
CA ILE A 208 31.09 22.96 -2.51
C ILE A 208 31.55 23.89 -1.37
N LEU A 209 30.95 23.77 -0.19
CA LEU A 209 31.28 24.61 0.97
C LEU A 209 32.67 24.33 1.55
N ASP A 210 33.16 23.08 1.49
CA ASP A 210 34.52 22.70 1.91
C ASP A 210 35.62 23.43 1.11
N GLY A 211 35.28 23.98 -0.07
CA GLY A 211 36.18 24.80 -0.89
C GLY A 211 36.42 26.23 -0.36
N HIS A 212 35.68 26.66 0.66
CA HIS A 212 35.71 28.03 1.20
C HIS A 212 36.05 28.05 2.70
N GLU A 213 36.55 29.17 3.22
CA GLU A 213 36.89 29.26 4.65
C GLU A 213 35.63 29.23 5.53
N PRO A 214 35.68 28.60 6.72
CA PRO A 214 34.55 28.53 7.63
C PRO A 214 33.97 29.92 7.94
N GLY A 215 32.68 30.09 7.66
CA GLY A 215 31.96 31.35 7.89
C GLY A 215 32.02 32.35 6.73
N GLN A 216 32.57 32.00 5.55
CA GLN A 216 32.48 32.86 4.36
C GLN A 216 31.11 32.78 3.65
N VAL A 217 30.44 31.63 3.75
CA VAL A 217 29.15 31.35 3.11
C VAL A 217 28.15 30.90 4.16
N ALA A 218 26.94 31.47 4.13
CA ALA A 218 25.82 31.10 4.99
C ALA A 218 24.64 30.61 4.14
N VAL A 219 24.33 29.31 4.27
CA VAL A 219 23.20 28.67 3.62
C VAL A 219 22.00 28.69 4.56
N HIS A 220 20.94 29.38 4.17
CA HIS A 220 19.69 29.43 4.91
C HIS A 220 18.69 28.45 4.30
N GLN A 221 18.40 27.36 5.00
CA GLN A 221 17.63 26.23 4.47
C GLN A 221 16.16 26.31 4.85
N TRP A 222 15.28 25.98 3.91
CA TRP A 222 13.84 25.89 4.09
C TRP A 222 13.32 24.53 3.62
N ASP A 223 12.69 23.84 4.56
CA ASP A 223 11.97 22.59 4.33
C ASP A 223 10.55 22.91 3.87
N LEU A 224 10.21 22.51 2.64
CA LEU A 224 8.88 22.78 2.07
C LEU A 224 7.75 22.11 2.84
N GLU A 225 8.01 20.99 3.53
CA GLU A 225 7.02 20.30 4.34
C GLU A 225 6.72 21.04 5.66
N LYS A 226 7.53 22.06 5.99
CA LYS A 226 7.41 22.87 7.21
C LYS A 226 7.13 24.35 6.93
N GLY A 227 6.51 24.65 5.79
CA GLY A 227 6.04 26.00 5.45
C GLY A 227 7.03 26.86 4.66
N GLY A 228 8.07 26.27 4.06
CA GLY A 228 8.99 26.99 3.16
C GLY A 228 8.40 27.35 1.78
N TYR A 229 7.25 26.80 1.43
CA TYR A 229 6.67 26.90 0.08
C TYR A 229 6.26 28.32 -0.33
N GLU A 230 5.57 29.06 0.55
CA GLU A 230 5.11 30.43 0.26
C GLU A 230 6.29 31.38 0.00
N LEU A 231 7.34 31.26 0.81
CA LEU A 231 8.56 32.04 0.66
C LEU A 231 9.25 31.74 -0.67
N MET A 232 9.38 30.45 -1.03
CA MET A 232 9.94 30.02 -2.30
C MET A 232 9.16 30.61 -3.49
N ARG A 233 7.82 30.49 -3.48
CA ARG A 233 6.95 31.01 -4.56
C ARG A 233 7.04 32.53 -4.70
N SER A 234 7.15 33.26 -3.59
CA SER A 234 7.32 34.72 -3.63
C SER A 234 8.63 35.13 -4.31
N LEU A 235 9.71 34.40 -4.05
CA LEU A 235 11.02 34.62 -4.66
C LEU A 235 11.04 34.19 -6.13
N GLU A 236 10.44 33.05 -6.48
CA GLU A 236 10.28 32.59 -7.87
C GLU A 236 9.55 33.65 -8.71
N GLN A 237 8.43 34.19 -8.21
CA GLN A 237 7.64 35.20 -8.90
C GLN A 237 8.42 36.50 -9.09
N GLN A 238 9.18 36.93 -8.06
CA GLN A 238 10.05 38.10 -8.16
C GLN A 238 11.14 37.94 -9.22
N HIS A 239 11.64 36.72 -9.43
CA HIS A 239 12.63 36.40 -10.46
C HIS A 239 12.01 36.00 -11.81
N GLY A 240 10.67 36.11 -11.95
CA GLY A 240 9.96 35.86 -13.21
C GLY A 240 9.84 34.39 -13.59
N LEU A 241 9.97 33.47 -12.64
CA LEU A 241 9.84 32.03 -12.87
C LEU A 241 8.38 31.60 -12.86
N GLN A 242 7.96 30.87 -13.91
CA GLN A 242 6.62 30.27 -14.00
C GLN A 242 6.57 28.85 -13.43
N TYR A 243 7.69 28.12 -13.50
CA TYR A 243 7.86 26.76 -12.98
C TYR A 243 9.26 26.61 -12.37
N GLY A 244 9.34 26.14 -11.13
CA GLY A 244 10.59 25.79 -10.46
C GLY A 244 11.01 24.32 -10.69
N ALA A 245 12.27 24.02 -10.42
CA ALA A 245 12.77 22.64 -10.31
C ALA A 245 13.54 22.50 -9.00
N MET A 246 13.26 21.42 -8.29
CA MET A 246 13.73 21.18 -6.93
C MET A 246 15.03 20.33 -6.95
N PRO A 247 16.05 20.58 -6.12
CA PRO A 247 16.21 21.68 -5.15
C PRO A 247 16.42 23.05 -5.82
N GLU A 248 16.11 24.13 -5.10
CA GLU A 248 16.22 25.49 -5.62
C GLU A 248 17.08 26.39 -4.71
N ILE A 249 17.97 27.19 -5.30
CA ILE A 249 18.82 28.15 -4.58
C ILE A 249 18.64 29.56 -5.15
N PHE A 250 18.47 30.53 -4.24
CA PHE A 250 18.51 31.96 -4.55
C PHE A 250 19.76 32.60 -3.96
N ILE A 251 20.59 33.24 -4.81
CA ILE A 251 21.83 33.91 -4.42
C ILE A 251 21.99 35.24 -5.17
N GLY A 252 21.80 36.35 -4.46
CA GLY A 252 21.72 37.67 -5.09
C GLY A 252 20.57 37.75 -6.08
N ASP A 253 20.86 38.11 -7.33
CA ASP A 253 19.86 38.20 -8.42
C ASP A 253 19.73 36.88 -9.23
N GLU A 254 20.43 35.82 -8.84
CA GLU A 254 20.48 34.56 -9.57
C GLU A 254 19.65 33.47 -8.89
N VAL A 255 18.97 32.67 -9.71
CA VAL A 255 18.22 31.48 -9.28
C VAL A 255 18.82 30.25 -9.95
N LEU A 256 19.04 29.19 -9.18
CA LEU A 256 19.55 27.90 -9.65
C LEU A 256 18.50 26.82 -9.39
N LEU A 257 18.11 26.11 -10.44
CA LEU A 257 17.01 25.15 -10.43
C LEU A 257 17.52 23.73 -10.64
N GLY A 258 17.25 22.86 -9.68
CA GLY A 258 17.68 21.46 -9.70
C GLY A 258 19.16 21.26 -9.37
N LYS A 259 19.49 20.01 -9.01
CA LYS A 259 20.83 19.64 -8.51
C LYS A 259 21.94 19.88 -9.54
N ASP A 260 21.73 19.51 -10.80
CA ASP A 260 22.76 19.61 -11.84
C ASP A 260 23.18 21.07 -12.12
N GLU A 261 22.22 22.00 -12.12
CA GLU A 261 22.51 23.42 -12.31
C GLU A 261 23.22 24.00 -11.09
N ILE A 262 22.77 23.64 -9.89
CA ILE A 262 23.41 24.04 -8.63
C ILE A 262 24.87 23.56 -8.60
N GLU A 263 25.13 22.30 -8.92
CA GLU A 263 26.48 21.74 -8.94
C GLU A 263 27.39 22.46 -9.95
N ALA A 264 26.85 22.81 -11.12
CA ALA A 264 27.60 23.45 -12.18
C ALA A 264 27.90 24.94 -11.93
N ARG A 265 26.96 25.68 -11.33
CA ARG A 265 27.00 27.16 -11.29
C ARG A 265 27.27 27.74 -9.91
N LEU A 266 26.85 27.08 -8.83
CA LEU A 266 26.93 27.64 -7.48
C LEU A 266 28.37 27.99 -7.04
N PRO A 267 29.40 27.15 -7.26
CA PRO A 267 30.76 27.48 -6.83
C PRO A 267 31.28 28.78 -7.45
N GLY A 268 31.06 28.96 -8.76
CA GLY A 268 31.47 30.17 -9.46
C GLY A 268 30.71 31.43 -9.04
N LEU A 269 29.44 31.29 -8.65
CA LEU A 269 28.64 32.39 -8.12
C LEU A 269 29.09 32.80 -6.71
N ILE A 270 29.43 31.83 -5.86
CA ILE A 270 30.00 32.10 -4.53
C ILE A 270 31.31 32.90 -4.68
N ASP A 271 32.25 32.43 -5.51
CA ASP A 271 33.51 33.12 -5.77
C ASP A 271 33.29 34.54 -6.31
N HIS A 272 32.31 34.68 -7.21
CA HIS A 272 31.94 35.97 -7.80
C HIS A 272 31.48 36.99 -6.75
N TYR A 273 30.58 36.59 -5.84
CA TYR A 273 30.06 37.47 -4.80
C TYR A 273 31.10 37.70 -3.68
N LEU A 274 31.91 36.70 -3.32
CA LEU A 274 33.02 36.88 -2.39
C LEU A 274 34.03 37.94 -2.89
N ALA A 275 34.37 37.91 -4.19
CA ALA A 275 35.26 38.90 -4.80
C ALA A 275 34.69 40.34 -4.79
N ARG A 276 33.37 40.49 -4.62
CA ARG A 276 32.65 41.78 -4.57
C ARG A 276 32.34 42.26 -3.15
N GLY A 277 32.86 41.57 -2.14
CA GLY A 277 32.64 41.91 -0.74
C GLY A 277 31.38 41.28 -0.12
N GLY A 278 30.77 40.30 -0.82
CA GLY A 278 29.64 39.55 -0.32
C GLY A 278 28.33 39.79 -1.05
N VAL A 279 27.29 39.04 -0.66
CA VAL A 279 25.90 39.22 -1.07
C VAL A 279 24.98 38.86 0.11
N ALA A 280 24.02 39.73 0.38
CA ALA A 280 23.00 39.48 1.40
C ALA A 280 21.93 38.53 0.86
N LEU A 281 21.05 38.05 1.75
CA LEU A 281 19.85 37.33 1.34
C LEU A 281 19.01 38.21 0.40
N PRO A 282 18.46 37.65 -0.70
CA PRO A 282 17.49 38.36 -1.53
C PRO A 282 16.36 38.94 -0.67
N GLU A 283 16.06 40.23 -0.85
CA GLU A 283 14.94 40.88 -0.16
C GLU A 283 13.62 40.26 -0.63
N VAL A 284 12.88 39.70 0.31
CA VAL A 284 11.53 39.18 0.09
C VAL A 284 10.59 40.38 0.10
N LEU A 285 10.05 40.73 -1.07
CA LEU A 285 8.95 41.70 -1.10
C LEU A 285 7.80 41.15 -0.26
N PRO A 286 7.20 41.95 0.63
CA PRO A 286 6.08 41.47 1.43
C PRO A 286 4.99 40.96 0.48
N THR A 287 4.63 39.69 0.63
CA THR A 287 3.44 39.11 0.02
C THR A 287 2.29 40.07 0.33
N PRO A 288 1.51 40.53 -0.67
CA PRO A 288 0.33 41.33 -0.38
C PRO A 288 -0.47 40.53 0.64
N THR A 289 -0.68 41.12 1.81
CA THR A 289 -1.58 40.54 2.81
C THR A 289 -2.89 40.32 2.07
N PRO A 290 -3.43 39.08 2.03
CA PRO A 290 -4.66 38.82 1.31
C PRO A 290 -5.66 39.88 1.73
N GLU A 291 -6.21 40.61 0.77
CA GLU A 291 -7.29 41.55 1.04
C GLU A 291 -8.31 40.77 1.87
N ALA A 292 -8.81 41.37 2.95
CA ALA A 292 -9.64 40.68 3.95
C ALA A 292 -10.94 40.06 3.39
N ASP A 293 -11.20 40.25 2.08
CA ASP A 293 -12.34 39.77 1.31
C ASP A 293 -11.95 38.75 0.20
N ALA A 294 -10.70 38.26 0.14
CA ALA A 294 -10.28 37.29 -0.88
C ALA A 294 -10.90 35.90 -0.64
N VAL A 295 -11.73 35.43 -1.57
CA VAL A 295 -12.43 34.14 -1.51
C VAL A 295 -12.06 33.26 -2.71
N VAL A 296 -11.74 32.00 -2.45
CA VAL A 296 -11.49 30.96 -3.46
C VAL A 296 -12.73 30.09 -3.59
N GLN A 297 -13.37 30.13 -4.75
CA GLN A 297 -14.53 29.31 -5.09
C GLN A 297 -14.13 28.20 -6.06
N LEU A 298 -14.54 26.98 -5.78
CA LEU A 298 -14.26 25.82 -6.63
C LEU A 298 -15.47 24.90 -6.81
N TRP A 299 -15.53 24.19 -7.94
CA TRP A 299 -16.49 23.11 -8.14
C TRP A 299 -15.93 21.80 -7.60
N LEU A 300 -16.76 21.02 -6.91
CA LEU A 300 -16.48 19.63 -6.55
C LEU A 300 -17.54 18.72 -7.16
N PHE A 301 -17.17 17.95 -8.18
CA PHE A 301 -18.02 16.91 -8.75
C PHE A 301 -17.73 15.58 -8.07
N TYR A 302 -18.78 14.94 -7.58
CA TYR A 302 -18.66 13.70 -6.84
C TYR A 302 -19.92 12.84 -7.01
N ASP A 303 -19.81 11.56 -6.73
CA ASP A 303 -20.93 10.64 -6.68
C ASP A 303 -21.14 10.12 -5.25
N SER A 304 -22.39 10.03 -4.78
CA SER A 304 -22.70 9.62 -3.41
C SER A 304 -22.38 8.14 -3.10
N HIS A 305 -22.21 7.31 -4.12
CA HIS A 305 -21.85 5.90 -4.01
C HIS A 305 -20.38 5.64 -4.41
N CYS A 306 -19.64 6.68 -4.76
CA CYS A 306 -18.22 6.60 -5.10
C CYS A 306 -17.36 6.55 -3.83
N ALA A 307 -16.70 5.40 -3.60
CA ALA A 307 -15.81 5.21 -2.47
C ALA A 307 -14.64 6.23 -2.42
N PRO A 308 -13.95 6.56 -3.54
CA PRO A 308 -12.97 7.64 -3.56
C PRO A 308 -13.55 9.01 -3.15
N CYS A 309 -14.80 9.29 -3.50
CA CYS A 309 -15.47 10.55 -3.21
C CYS A 309 -15.74 10.73 -1.72
N MET A 310 -16.12 9.65 -1.03
CA MET A 310 -16.29 9.68 0.42
C MET A 310 -14.96 9.96 1.12
N VAL A 311 -13.88 9.29 0.70
CA VAL A 311 -12.52 9.54 1.21
C VAL A 311 -12.10 10.99 0.96
N LEU A 312 -12.39 11.55 -0.21
CA LEU A 312 -12.07 12.94 -0.50
C LEU A 312 -12.74 13.89 0.50
N LYS A 313 -14.05 13.73 0.72
CA LYS A 313 -14.83 14.65 1.55
C LYS A 313 -14.49 14.53 3.03
N GLU A 314 -14.28 13.31 3.51
CA GLU A 314 -14.07 13.05 4.94
C GLU A 314 -12.60 13.23 5.34
N GLU A 315 -11.66 12.73 4.53
CA GLU A 315 -10.26 12.58 4.93
C GLU A 315 -9.31 13.60 4.25
N ILE A 316 -9.60 14.03 3.02
CA ILE A 316 -8.68 14.88 2.25
C ILE A 316 -9.05 16.36 2.35
N LEU A 317 -10.31 16.72 2.11
CA LEU A 317 -10.73 18.13 2.13
C LEU A 317 -10.73 18.70 3.55
N THR A 318 -11.10 17.92 4.56
CA THR A 318 -11.13 18.35 5.97
C THR A 318 -9.80 18.97 6.45
N PRO A 319 -8.63 18.28 6.35
CA PRO A 319 -7.35 18.86 6.77
C PRO A 319 -6.87 20.00 5.87
N ILE A 320 -7.23 19.99 4.57
CA ILE A 320 -6.88 21.08 3.65
C ILE A 320 -7.62 22.35 4.05
N LEU A 321 -8.95 22.27 4.23
CA LEU A 321 -9.79 23.41 4.58
C LEU A 321 -9.47 23.97 5.97
N ALA A 322 -9.00 23.14 6.91
CA ALA A 322 -8.59 23.58 8.25
C ALA A 322 -7.37 24.53 8.26
N ARG A 323 -6.65 24.67 7.13
CA ARG A 323 -5.53 25.61 6.97
C ARG A 323 -5.98 27.04 6.67
N TYR A 324 -7.24 27.24 6.30
CA TYR A 324 -7.79 28.51 5.83
C TYR A 324 -8.82 29.06 6.81
N ASP A 325 -8.96 30.39 6.86
CA ASP A 325 -9.99 31.03 7.67
C ASP A 325 -11.39 30.73 7.13
N GLU A 326 -12.39 30.75 8.01
CA GLU A 326 -13.78 30.51 7.67
C GLU A 326 -14.26 31.51 6.59
N GLY A 327 -14.69 30.98 5.44
CA GLY A 327 -15.13 31.78 4.29
C GLY A 327 -14.05 32.12 3.25
N GLN A 328 -12.79 31.76 3.47
CA GLN A 328 -11.73 31.92 2.46
C GLN A 328 -11.83 30.91 1.32
N VAL A 329 -12.42 29.73 1.57
CA VAL A 329 -12.62 28.68 0.56
C VAL A 329 -14.09 28.26 0.55
N GLU A 330 -14.73 28.41 -0.60
CA GLU A 330 -16.11 28.00 -0.84
C GLU A 330 -16.13 26.84 -1.84
N ILE A 331 -16.54 25.66 -1.35
CA ILE A 331 -16.70 24.46 -2.18
C ILE A 331 -18.15 24.37 -2.64
N TYR A 332 -18.34 24.37 -3.95
CA TYR A 332 -19.65 24.17 -4.56
C TYR A 332 -19.77 22.72 -5.03
N GLU A 333 -20.43 21.92 -4.21
CA GLU A 333 -20.60 20.50 -4.46
C GLU A 333 -21.65 20.21 -5.56
N ARG A 334 -21.34 19.22 -6.38
CA ARG A 334 -22.13 18.76 -7.53
C ARG A 334 -22.21 17.24 -7.49
N ASP A 335 -23.30 16.77 -6.87
CA ASP A 335 -23.63 15.35 -6.76
C ASP A 335 -24.16 14.83 -8.11
N LEU A 336 -23.42 13.95 -8.76
CA LEU A 336 -23.75 13.46 -10.10
C LEU A 336 -25.09 12.73 -10.14
N GLU A 337 -25.47 12.04 -9.06
CA GLU A 337 -26.78 11.39 -8.87
C GLU A 337 -27.93 12.41 -8.83
N LYS A 338 -27.65 13.69 -8.53
CA LYS A 338 -28.65 14.77 -8.49
C LYS A 338 -28.77 15.55 -9.80
N GLY A 339 -28.19 15.05 -10.89
CA GLY A 339 -28.39 15.60 -12.24
C GLY A 339 -27.35 16.63 -12.68
N PHE A 340 -26.20 16.71 -12.01
CA PHE A 340 -25.13 17.66 -12.35
C PHE A 340 -24.12 17.15 -13.40
N TYR A 341 -24.37 15.98 -13.97
CA TYR A 341 -23.48 15.33 -14.93
C TYR A 341 -23.21 16.16 -16.21
N GLN A 342 -24.20 16.91 -16.70
CA GLN A 342 -23.99 17.79 -17.87
C GLN A 342 -23.08 18.99 -17.57
N GLU A 343 -23.06 19.44 -16.31
CA GLU A 343 -22.14 20.50 -15.87
C GLU A 343 -20.70 19.97 -15.83
N LEU A 344 -20.51 18.72 -15.39
CA LEU A 344 -19.23 18.02 -15.41
C LEU A 344 -18.68 17.92 -16.84
N LEU A 345 -19.46 17.35 -17.77
CA LEU A 345 -19.04 17.19 -19.16
C LEU A 345 -18.69 18.52 -19.84
N ALA A 346 -19.45 19.58 -19.54
CA ALA A 346 -19.19 20.90 -20.10
C ALA A 346 -17.86 21.49 -19.60
N LEU A 347 -17.51 21.23 -18.34
CA LEU A 347 -16.22 21.61 -17.78
C LEU A 347 -15.11 20.70 -18.31
N GLU A 348 -15.24 19.37 -18.28
CA GLU A 348 -14.27 18.44 -18.88
C GLU A 348 -13.87 18.87 -20.30
N ALA A 349 -14.87 19.16 -21.16
CA ALA A 349 -14.65 19.64 -22.52
C ALA A 349 -13.93 21.00 -22.58
N ARG A 350 -14.26 21.95 -21.69
CA ARG A 350 -13.62 23.27 -21.62
C ARG A 350 -12.13 23.16 -21.26
N TYR A 351 -11.78 22.27 -20.34
CA TYR A 351 -10.40 22.07 -19.88
C TYR A 351 -9.62 21.10 -20.79
N GLY A 352 -10.23 20.63 -21.88
CA GLY A 352 -9.60 19.70 -22.82
C GLY A 352 -9.33 18.33 -22.22
N LEU A 353 -10.11 17.95 -21.21
CA LEU A 353 -10.00 16.66 -20.53
C LEU A 353 -10.63 15.55 -21.39
N GLY A 354 -10.04 14.35 -21.31
CA GLY A 354 -10.64 13.12 -21.83
C GLY A 354 -11.69 12.56 -20.87
N GLN A 355 -11.79 11.24 -20.74
CA GLN A 355 -12.53 10.63 -19.62
C GLN A 355 -11.82 11.00 -18.31
N GLY A 356 -12.50 11.75 -17.43
CA GLY A 356 -12.00 12.16 -16.12
C GLY A 356 -12.27 11.13 -15.02
N ASP A 357 -11.39 11.11 -14.01
CA ASP A 357 -11.51 10.30 -12.80
C ASP A 357 -12.28 11.07 -11.72
N ILE A 358 -13.42 10.53 -11.28
CA ILE A 358 -14.25 11.13 -10.21
C ILE A 358 -13.69 10.67 -8.84
N PRO A 359 -13.56 11.57 -7.84
CA PRO A 359 -14.04 12.95 -7.80
C PRO A 359 -13.17 13.96 -8.57
N GLU A 360 -13.80 15.02 -9.06
CA GLU A 360 -13.12 16.07 -9.85
C GLU A 360 -13.31 17.45 -9.23
N ILE A 361 -12.24 18.25 -9.18
CA ILE A 361 -12.27 19.64 -8.72
C ILE A 361 -11.87 20.59 -9.84
N PHE A 362 -12.67 21.63 -10.06
CA PHE A 362 -12.34 22.72 -10.99
C PHE A 362 -12.14 24.03 -10.22
N ILE A 363 -10.94 24.63 -10.34
CA ILE A 363 -10.52 25.83 -9.62
C ILE A 363 -9.76 26.80 -10.55
N GLY A 364 -10.41 27.93 -10.87
CA GLY A 364 -9.92 28.89 -11.87
C GLY A 364 -9.60 28.24 -13.21
N GLU A 365 -8.34 28.23 -13.65
CA GLU A 365 -7.90 27.57 -14.90
C GLU A 365 -7.33 26.15 -14.70
N HIS A 366 -7.53 25.54 -13.53
CA HIS A 366 -7.05 24.20 -13.22
C HIS A 366 -8.20 23.20 -13.01
N ALA A 367 -7.97 21.95 -13.43
CA ALA A 367 -8.85 20.80 -13.16
C ALA A 367 -8.02 19.68 -12.52
N LEU A 368 -8.51 19.15 -11.40
CA LEU A 368 -7.86 18.12 -10.60
C LEU A 368 -8.73 16.85 -10.64
N LEU A 369 -8.13 15.73 -11.01
CA LEU A 369 -8.81 14.45 -11.25
C LEU A 369 -8.40 13.43 -10.19
N GLY A 370 -9.39 12.93 -9.45
CA GLY A 370 -9.22 11.93 -8.41
C GLY A 370 -8.47 12.41 -7.16
N ASN A 371 -8.51 11.57 -6.13
CA ASN A 371 -8.01 11.91 -4.78
C ASN A 371 -6.52 12.25 -4.73
N ALA A 372 -5.68 11.52 -5.47
CA ALA A 372 -4.23 11.68 -5.41
C ALA A 372 -3.79 13.06 -5.93
N GLN A 373 -4.36 13.50 -7.07
CA GLN A 373 -4.05 14.80 -7.63
C GLN A 373 -4.63 15.92 -6.76
N ILE A 374 -5.88 15.77 -6.31
CA ILE A 374 -6.52 16.75 -5.43
C ILE A 374 -5.69 16.95 -4.15
N GLN A 375 -5.27 15.86 -3.49
CA GLN A 375 -4.48 15.95 -2.27
C GLN A 375 -3.12 16.64 -2.48
N ALA A 376 -2.47 16.39 -3.62
CA ALA A 376 -1.14 16.93 -3.91
C ALA A 376 -1.18 18.41 -4.33
N GLU A 377 -2.17 18.82 -5.12
CA GLU A 377 -2.15 20.11 -5.82
C GLU A 377 -3.13 21.15 -5.24
N LEU A 378 -4.26 20.72 -4.67
CA LEU A 378 -5.31 21.64 -4.23
C LEU A 378 -4.84 22.69 -3.20
N PRO A 379 -4.05 22.36 -2.17
CA PRO A 379 -3.63 23.36 -1.18
C PRO A 379 -2.80 24.48 -1.82
N GLY A 380 -1.84 24.12 -2.68
CA GLY A 380 -1.00 25.10 -3.38
C GLY A 380 -1.81 25.98 -4.33
N LEU A 381 -2.86 25.44 -4.95
CA LEU A 381 -3.76 26.21 -5.81
C LEU A 381 -4.65 27.17 -5.00
N ILE A 382 -5.14 26.77 -3.83
CA ILE A 382 -5.87 27.67 -2.94
C ILE A 382 -4.97 28.82 -2.49
N ASP A 383 -3.76 28.52 -2.02
CA ASP A 383 -2.77 29.52 -1.60
C ASP A 383 -2.47 30.50 -2.75
N HIS A 384 -2.29 29.97 -3.97
CA HIS A 384 -2.05 30.75 -5.18
C HIS A 384 -3.18 31.74 -5.50
N TYR A 385 -4.44 31.30 -5.47
CA TYR A 385 -5.57 32.17 -5.80
C TYR A 385 -5.90 33.14 -4.67
N LEU A 386 -5.74 32.76 -3.39
CA LEU A 386 -5.87 33.69 -2.27
C LEU A 386 -4.86 34.85 -2.38
N ALA A 387 -3.62 34.56 -2.76
CA ALA A 387 -2.59 35.58 -2.98
C ALA A 387 -2.92 36.53 -4.16
N GLN A 388 -3.82 36.16 -5.06
CA GLN A 388 -4.28 36.97 -6.20
C GLN A 388 -5.58 37.75 -5.92
N GLY A 389 -6.10 37.71 -4.69
CA GLY A 389 -7.38 38.33 -4.33
C GLY A 389 -8.60 37.41 -4.48
N GLY A 390 -8.37 36.10 -4.60
CA GLY A 390 -9.40 35.07 -4.73
C GLY A 390 -9.62 34.60 -6.17
N VAL A 391 -10.52 33.62 -6.32
CA VAL A 391 -10.95 33.12 -7.63
C VAL A 391 -12.43 32.75 -7.56
N THR A 392 -13.19 33.10 -8.60
CA THR A 392 -14.60 32.76 -8.69
C THR A 392 -14.80 31.44 -9.44
N LEU A 393 -15.96 30.81 -9.25
CA LEU A 393 -16.32 29.57 -9.94
C LEU A 393 -16.08 29.63 -11.46
N PRO A 394 -15.42 28.61 -12.04
CA PRO A 394 -15.35 28.45 -13.47
C PRO A 394 -16.75 28.47 -14.10
N LYS A 395 -16.95 29.32 -15.11
CA LYS A 395 -18.22 29.37 -15.84
C LYS A 395 -18.50 28.03 -16.53
N VAL A 396 -19.64 27.44 -16.20
CA VAL A 396 -20.20 26.29 -16.89
C VAL A 396 -21.01 26.80 -18.07
N ASN A 397 -20.41 26.75 -19.26
CA ASN A 397 -21.15 26.95 -20.49
C ASN A 397 -21.68 25.58 -20.91
N LEU A 398 -22.89 25.25 -20.48
CA LEU A 398 -23.58 24.07 -20.99
C LEU A 398 -23.53 24.17 -22.52
N LEU A 399 -22.88 23.19 -23.15
CA LEU A 399 -22.91 23.06 -24.60
C LEU A 399 -24.38 23.13 -24.98
N THR A 400 -24.73 24.02 -25.90
CA THR A 400 -26.09 24.08 -26.46
C THR A 400 -26.51 22.65 -26.70
N PRO A 401 -27.61 22.18 -26.07
CA PRO A 401 -27.98 20.79 -26.17
C PRO A 401 -27.96 20.45 -27.64
N THR A 402 -27.19 19.42 -28.03
CA THR A 402 -27.50 18.63 -29.21
C THR A 402 -29.02 18.52 -29.20
N PRO A 403 -29.71 19.04 -30.24
CA PRO A 403 -31.11 19.43 -30.16
C PRO A 403 -31.82 18.38 -29.35
N GLU A 404 -32.33 18.79 -28.19
CA GLU A 404 -33.10 17.93 -27.29
C GLU A 404 -33.98 17.10 -28.21
N PRO A 405 -33.77 15.77 -28.32
CA PRO A 405 -34.70 14.98 -29.09
C PRO A 405 -36.03 15.26 -28.41
N ALA A 406 -36.91 15.94 -29.17
CA ALA A 406 -38.16 16.49 -28.67
C ALA A 406 -38.74 15.51 -27.67
N PRO A 407 -39.13 15.95 -26.46
CA PRO A 407 -39.44 15.08 -25.32
C PRO A 407 -40.05 13.82 -25.85
N TYR A 408 -39.27 12.71 -25.83
CA TYR A 408 -39.66 11.50 -26.54
C TYR A 408 -41.07 11.22 -26.06
N ALA A 409 -42.01 11.38 -26.99
CA ALA A 409 -43.42 11.36 -26.69
C ALA A 409 -43.68 10.13 -25.84
N SER A 410 -44.55 10.26 -24.84
CA SER A 410 -45.02 9.21 -23.93
C SER A 410 -45.52 7.96 -24.66
N ALA A 411 -44.63 7.18 -25.24
CA ALA A 411 -44.91 6.05 -26.11
C ALA A 411 -43.64 5.21 -26.34
N ALA A 412 -43.20 4.54 -25.30
CA ALA A 412 -42.94 3.11 -25.35
C ALA A 412 -43.01 2.55 -23.92
N ASP A 413 -44.11 1.86 -23.58
CA ASP A 413 -44.19 0.99 -22.39
C ASP A 413 -43.15 -0.17 -22.44
N ALA A 414 -42.36 -0.27 -23.52
CA ALA A 414 -41.39 -1.33 -23.74
C ALA A 414 -40.05 -0.99 -23.09
N ALA A 415 -39.64 -1.82 -22.13
CA ALA A 415 -38.36 -1.72 -21.46
C ALA A 415 -37.18 -1.85 -22.45
N ILE A 416 -36.08 -1.17 -22.15
CA ILE A 416 -34.79 -1.31 -22.82
C ILE A 416 -33.89 -2.09 -21.86
N HIS A 417 -33.77 -3.39 -22.10
CA HIS A 417 -32.90 -4.24 -21.31
C HIS A 417 -31.45 -4.16 -21.84
N LEU A 418 -30.54 -3.79 -20.95
CA LEU A 418 -29.13 -3.61 -21.22
C LEU A 418 -28.32 -4.57 -20.35
N ALA A 419 -27.48 -5.41 -20.96
CA ALA A 419 -26.52 -6.24 -20.23
C ALA A 419 -25.19 -5.49 -20.13
N TYR A 420 -24.74 -5.25 -18.90
CA TYR A 420 -23.46 -4.62 -18.60
C TYR A 420 -22.53 -5.65 -17.93
N PHE A 421 -21.39 -5.92 -18.58
CA PHE A 421 -20.34 -6.79 -18.06
C PHE A 421 -19.21 -5.97 -17.46
N TYR A 422 -18.97 -6.18 -16.16
CA TYR A 422 -17.93 -5.49 -15.39
C TYR A 422 -16.89 -6.48 -14.84
N GLN A 423 -15.81 -5.94 -14.27
CA GLN A 423 -14.84 -6.70 -13.49
C GLN A 423 -14.47 -5.93 -12.23
N THR A 424 -14.38 -6.60 -11.08
CA THR A 424 -13.92 -5.96 -9.83
C THR A 424 -12.52 -5.35 -9.97
N GLY A 425 -12.36 -4.09 -9.58
CA GLY A 425 -11.11 -3.34 -9.66
C GLY A 425 -10.79 -2.73 -11.04
N CYS A 426 -11.78 -2.70 -11.95
CA CYS A 426 -11.69 -2.09 -13.27
C CYS A 426 -12.15 -0.62 -13.22
N ARG A 427 -11.23 0.32 -13.49
CA ARG A 427 -11.53 1.76 -13.46
C ARG A 427 -12.53 2.20 -14.52
N ASP A 428 -12.36 1.70 -15.74
CA ASP A 428 -13.26 2.02 -16.86
C ASP A 428 -14.69 1.51 -16.59
N CYS A 429 -14.80 0.42 -15.83
CA CYS A 429 -16.07 -0.16 -15.42
C CYS A 429 -16.79 0.77 -14.43
N ASP A 430 -16.08 1.36 -13.47
CA ASP A 430 -16.68 2.30 -12.51
C ASP A 430 -17.26 3.53 -13.23
N ARG A 431 -16.57 4.06 -14.26
CA ARG A 431 -17.08 5.18 -15.07
C ARG A 431 -18.32 4.79 -15.88
N VAL A 432 -18.34 3.61 -16.50
CA VAL A 432 -19.52 3.14 -17.25
C VAL A 432 -20.74 2.97 -16.35
N SER A 433 -20.55 2.51 -15.10
CA SER A 433 -21.65 2.42 -14.13
C SER A 433 -22.29 3.78 -13.85
N LEU A 434 -21.48 4.84 -13.72
CA LEU A 434 -21.98 6.21 -13.52
C LEU A 434 -22.75 6.72 -14.75
N ASP A 435 -22.22 6.47 -15.95
CA ASP A 435 -22.89 6.84 -17.20
C ASP A 435 -24.25 6.14 -17.31
N LEU A 436 -24.34 4.86 -16.93
CA LEU A 436 -25.57 4.08 -16.92
C LEU A 436 -26.57 4.63 -15.90
N ASN A 437 -26.15 4.95 -14.67
CA ASN A 437 -27.01 5.56 -13.65
C ASN A 437 -27.61 6.89 -14.14
N TYR A 438 -26.77 7.76 -14.72
CA TYR A 438 -27.22 9.02 -15.32
C TYR A 438 -28.25 8.78 -16.43
N LEU A 439 -28.00 7.82 -17.32
CA LEU A 439 -28.88 7.49 -18.42
C LEU A 439 -30.19 6.84 -17.98
N GLN A 440 -30.23 6.12 -16.86
CA GLN A 440 -31.48 5.62 -16.27
C GLN A 440 -32.40 6.76 -15.81
N GLY A 441 -31.84 7.88 -15.35
CA GLY A 441 -32.61 9.09 -15.06
C GLY A 441 -33.22 9.75 -16.31
N ARG A 442 -32.53 9.65 -17.46
CA ARG A 442 -32.95 10.23 -18.75
C ARG A 442 -33.87 9.30 -19.56
N TYR A 443 -33.70 8.00 -19.42
CA TYR A 443 -34.47 6.94 -20.06
C TYR A 443 -35.13 6.06 -18.99
N PRO A 444 -36.32 6.43 -18.45
CA PRO A 444 -36.95 5.68 -17.38
C PRO A 444 -37.30 4.23 -17.72
N GLN A 445 -37.40 3.89 -19.02
CA GLN A 445 -37.59 2.51 -19.48
C GLN A 445 -36.28 1.68 -19.55
N LEU A 446 -35.11 2.26 -19.22
CA LEU A 446 -33.82 1.57 -19.24
C LEU A 446 -33.65 0.67 -18.00
N VAL A 447 -33.48 -0.62 -18.25
CA VAL A 447 -33.25 -1.65 -17.23
C VAL A 447 -31.84 -2.20 -17.43
N VAL A 448 -30.93 -1.83 -16.53
CA VAL A 448 -29.53 -2.29 -16.53
C VAL A 448 -29.42 -3.59 -15.74
N HIS A 449 -28.83 -4.60 -16.36
CA HIS A 449 -28.52 -5.89 -15.76
C HIS A 449 -27.01 -6.07 -15.71
N GLU A 450 -26.47 -6.20 -14.50
CA GLU A 450 -25.02 -6.26 -14.27
C GLU A 450 -24.54 -7.70 -14.14
N PHE A 451 -23.43 -8.01 -14.81
CA PHE A 451 -22.81 -9.34 -14.82
C PHE A 451 -21.30 -9.21 -14.60
N ASP A 452 -20.74 -10.00 -13.69
CA ASP A 452 -19.27 -10.13 -13.63
C ASP A 452 -18.80 -10.92 -14.85
N VAL A 453 -17.89 -10.33 -15.65
CA VAL A 453 -17.42 -10.90 -16.93
C VAL A 453 -16.72 -12.25 -16.75
N LYS A 454 -16.12 -12.52 -15.58
CA LYS A 454 -15.46 -13.79 -15.28
C LYS A 454 -16.48 -14.83 -14.82
N ALA A 455 -17.42 -14.44 -13.97
CA ALA A 455 -18.48 -15.32 -13.49
C ALA A 455 -19.40 -15.76 -14.64
N GLU A 456 -19.77 -14.82 -15.51
CA GLU A 456 -20.71 -15.00 -16.62
C GLU A 456 -20.03 -14.96 -17.99
N ALA A 457 -18.77 -15.40 -18.06
CA ALA A 457 -17.98 -15.38 -19.30
C ALA A 457 -18.66 -16.12 -20.45
N ALA A 458 -19.36 -17.23 -20.16
CA ALA A 458 -20.05 -17.99 -21.18
C ALA A 458 -21.18 -17.16 -21.82
N LEU A 459 -21.93 -16.40 -21.01
CA LEU A 459 -22.96 -15.48 -21.48
C LEU A 459 -22.35 -14.30 -22.26
N CYS A 460 -21.24 -13.73 -21.75
CA CYS A 460 -20.51 -12.65 -22.42
C CYS A 460 -19.99 -13.07 -23.81
N GLU A 461 -19.40 -14.27 -23.94
CA GLU A 461 -18.96 -14.81 -25.24
C GLU A 461 -20.14 -14.98 -26.19
N TRP A 462 -21.26 -15.50 -25.71
CA TRP A 462 -22.45 -15.72 -26.52
C TRP A 462 -23.04 -14.42 -27.04
N LEU A 463 -23.20 -13.41 -26.17
CA LEU A 463 -23.65 -12.08 -26.57
C LEU A 463 -22.66 -11.41 -27.53
N GLY A 464 -21.35 -11.54 -27.26
CA GLY A 464 -20.28 -11.06 -28.14
C GLY A 464 -20.32 -11.68 -29.53
N GLN A 465 -20.56 -12.99 -29.62
CA GLN A 465 -20.69 -13.70 -30.88
C GLN A 465 -21.94 -13.24 -31.65
N ARG A 466 -23.08 -13.15 -30.97
CA ARG A 466 -24.35 -12.71 -31.56
C ARG A 466 -24.28 -11.27 -32.07
N ALA A 467 -23.68 -10.37 -31.30
CA ALA A 467 -23.50 -8.97 -31.67
C ALA A 467 -22.36 -8.73 -32.69
N GLY A 468 -21.68 -9.80 -33.14
CA GLY A 468 -20.62 -9.69 -34.15
C GLY A 468 -19.31 -9.06 -33.64
N VAL A 469 -19.09 -9.04 -32.32
CA VAL A 469 -17.84 -8.55 -31.72
C VAL A 469 -16.68 -9.43 -32.23
N PRO A 470 -15.57 -8.84 -32.73
CA PRO A 470 -14.40 -9.60 -33.15
C PRO A 470 -13.88 -10.50 -32.03
N GLU A 471 -13.46 -11.72 -32.36
CA GLU A 471 -13.02 -12.72 -31.36
C GLU A 471 -11.93 -12.21 -30.41
N ALA A 472 -11.03 -11.35 -30.90
CA ALA A 472 -9.96 -10.74 -30.10
C ALA A 472 -10.44 -9.74 -29.05
N ARG A 473 -11.69 -9.27 -29.14
CA ARG A 473 -12.29 -8.27 -28.24
C ARG A 473 -13.44 -8.82 -27.40
N ARG A 474 -13.65 -10.15 -27.40
CA ARG A 474 -14.66 -10.80 -26.55
C ARG A 474 -14.08 -11.14 -25.18
N LEU A 475 -14.96 -11.28 -24.19
CA LEU A 475 -14.58 -11.56 -22.80
C LEU A 475 -13.71 -10.47 -22.16
N ILE A 476 -13.88 -9.23 -22.60
CA ILE A 476 -13.22 -8.04 -22.07
C ILE A 476 -14.28 -7.19 -21.36
N ALA A 477 -13.95 -6.67 -20.18
CA ALA A 477 -14.75 -5.68 -19.49
C ALA A 477 -14.05 -4.30 -19.54
N PRO A 478 -14.80 -3.19 -19.60
CA PRO A 478 -16.26 -3.13 -19.61
C PRO A 478 -16.86 -3.52 -20.98
N ALA A 479 -18.04 -4.14 -20.98
CA ALA A 479 -18.79 -4.43 -22.21
C ALA A 479 -20.29 -4.23 -21.99
N VAL A 480 -20.97 -3.63 -22.97
CA VAL A 480 -22.41 -3.37 -22.91
C VAL A 480 -23.09 -3.94 -24.15
N PHE A 481 -24.22 -4.61 -23.94
CA PHE A 481 -25.05 -5.20 -24.99
C PHE A 481 -26.50 -4.74 -24.87
N VAL A 482 -27.07 -4.24 -25.97
CA VAL A 482 -28.49 -3.84 -26.08
C VAL A 482 -29.02 -4.31 -27.44
N GLY A 483 -30.05 -5.16 -27.44
CA GLY A 483 -30.56 -5.76 -28.67
C GLY A 483 -29.46 -6.54 -29.41
N ASP A 484 -29.13 -6.12 -30.63
CA ASP A 484 -28.03 -6.68 -31.43
C ASP A 484 -26.76 -5.79 -31.43
N GLY A 485 -26.78 -4.66 -30.70
CA GLY A 485 -25.65 -3.75 -30.58
C GLY A 485 -24.73 -4.11 -29.40
N ALA A 486 -23.44 -3.86 -29.57
CA ALA A 486 -22.43 -4.00 -28.53
C ALA A 486 -21.44 -2.84 -28.57
N LEU A 487 -21.04 -2.34 -27.40
CA LEU A 487 -19.83 -1.55 -27.21
C LEU A 487 -18.92 -2.31 -26.24
N VAL A 488 -17.62 -2.36 -26.52
CA VAL A 488 -16.64 -3.06 -25.68
C VAL A 488 -15.39 -2.20 -25.50
N ASP A 489 -14.84 -2.19 -24.29
CA ASP A 489 -13.58 -1.53 -23.94
C ASP A 489 -13.60 -0.05 -24.37
N GLN A 490 -12.65 0.42 -25.17
CA GLN A 490 -12.53 1.83 -25.56
C GLN A 490 -13.69 2.38 -26.42
N GLU A 491 -14.59 1.52 -26.92
CA GLU A 491 -15.80 1.97 -27.61
C GLU A 491 -16.87 2.50 -26.64
N LEU A 492 -16.77 2.17 -25.34
CA LEU A 492 -17.64 2.65 -24.27
C LEU A 492 -17.31 4.09 -23.86
N THR A 493 -17.73 5.03 -24.72
CA THR A 493 -17.79 6.45 -24.39
C THR A 493 -19.22 6.85 -24.03
N SER A 494 -19.40 7.89 -23.22
CA SER A 494 -20.73 8.36 -22.79
C SER A 494 -21.64 8.71 -23.98
N GLN A 495 -21.07 9.30 -25.04
CA GLN A 495 -21.79 9.59 -26.28
C GLN A 495 -22.18 8.32 -27.05
N ALA A 496 -21.27 7.34 -27.16
CA ALA A 496 -21.57 6.09 -27.85
C ALA A 496 -22.62 5.28 -27.10
N LEU A 497 -22.55 5.26 -25.77
CA LEU A 497 -23.50 4.58 -24.90
C LEU A 497 -24.90 5.20 -24.97
N GLU A 498 -25.00 6.53 -24.85
CA GLU A 498 -26.28 7.24 -25.04
C GLU A 498 -26.83 7.00 -26.45
N ALA A 499 -25.98 7.07 -27.49
CA ALA A 499 -26.40 6.82 -28.86
C ALA A 499 -26.88 5.38 -29.09
N LEU A 500 -26.31 4.40 -28.39
CA LEU A 500 -26.77 3.00 -28.43
C LEU A 500 -28.16 2.89 -27.78
N ILE A 501 -28.36 3.45 -26.60
CA ILE A 501 -29.64 3.42 -25.88
C ILE A 501 -30.73 4.20 -26.63
N ALA A 502 -30.41 5.39 -27.16
CA ALA A 502 -31.34 6.25 -27.89
C ALA A 502 -31.95 5.57 -29.12
N ARG A 503 -31.22 4.67 -29.79
CA ARG A 503 -31.75 3.88 -30.93
C ARG A 503 -32.92 2.98 -30.53
N HIS A 504 -32.96 2.55 -29.27
CA HIS A 504 -33.98 1.67 -28.72
C HIS A 504 -35.07 2.42 -27.95
N ALA A 505 -34.97 3.76 -27.82
CA ALA A 505 -35.93 4.57 -27.07
C ALA A 505 -37.38 4.43 -27.55
N GLY A 506 -37.60 4.29 -28.86
CA GLY A 506 -38.95 4.16 -29.45
C GLY A 506 -39.47 2.73 -29.59
N THR A 507 -38.61 1.71 -29.55
CA THR A 507 -38.98 0.31 -29.78
C THR A 507 -38.87 -0.56 -28.54
N GLY A 508 -38.18 -0.11 -27.51
CA GLY A 508 -37.65 -0.97 -26.46
C GLY A 508 -36.50 -1.86 -26.97
N ALA A 509 -35.94 -2.63 -26.06
CA ALA A 509 -35.02 -3.72 -26.35
C ALA A 509 -35.33 -4.85 -25.38
N GLU A 510 -35.75 -6.00 -25.90
CA GLU A 510 -35.97 -7.19 -25.08
C GLU A 510 -34.65 -7.70 -24.49
N GLU A 511 -34.74 -8.49 -23.43
CA GLU A 511 -33.58 -9.17 -22.82
C GLU A 511 -32.96 -10.13 -23.85
N GLY A 512 -31.89 -9.66 -24.52
CA GLY A 512 -31.23 -10.39 -25.62
C GLY A 512 -30.65 -11.75 -25.21
N TRP A 513 -30.62 -12.05 -23.91
CA TRP A 513 -30.15 -13.29 -23.30
C TRP A 513 -31.27 -14.18 -22.75
N GLN A 514 -32.56 -13.89 -23.03
CA GLN A 514 -33.62 -14.85 -22.71
C GLN A 514 -33.45 -16.14 -23.53
N GLY A 515 -33.44 -17.29 -22.85
CA GLY A 515 -33.25 -18.60 -23.48
C GLY A 515 -31.80 -18.92 -23.85
N TRP A 516 -30.84 -18.13 -23.35
CA TRP A 516 -29.40 -18.37 -23.52
C TRP A 516 -28.96 -19.77 -23.06
N GLU A 517 -29.71 -20.42 -22.16
CA GLU A 517 -29.43 -21.77 -21.68
C GLU A 517 -29.33 -22.79 -22.83
N ALA A 518 -30.02 -22.56 -23.96
CA ALA A 518 -29.90 -23.38 -25.16
C ALA A 518 -28.57 -23.17 -25.90
N GLY A 519 -28.03 -21.94 -25.87
CA GLY A 519 -26.73 -21.54 -26.45
C GLY A 519 -25.53 -21.78 -25.54
N GLN A 520 -25.77 -22.13 -24.27
CA GLN A 520 -24.72 -22.37 -23.27
C GLN A 520 -23.71 -23.44 -23.71
N GLU A 521 -24.16 -24.49 -24.39
CA GLU A 521 -23.28 -25.55 -24.88
C GLU A 521 -22.38 -25.09 -26.04
N GLU A 522 -22.87 -24.21 -26.91
CA GLU A 522 -22.14 -23.70 -28.07
C GLU A 522 -21.11 -22.63 -27.67
N ALA A 523 -21.48 -21.71 -26.78
CA ALA A 523 -20.55 -20.69 -26.27
C ALA A 523 -19.44 -21.32 -25.43
N ALA A 524 -19.77 -22.27 -24.53
CA ALA A 524 -18.77 -23.05 -23.81
C ALA A 524 -17.92 -23.90 -24.77
N GLY A 525 -18.50 -24.39 -25.86
CA GLY A 525 -17.82 -25.10 -26.94
C GLY A 525 -16.79 -24.22 -27.68
N THR A 526 -17.13 -22.97 -27.97
CA THR A 526 -16.25 -21.99 -28.66
C THR A 526 -15.08 -21.59 -27.76
N ILE A 527 -15.34 -21.30 -26.47
CA ILE A 527 -14.29 -21.05 -25.47
C ILE A 527 -13.37 -22.28 -25.34
N LEU A 528 -13.94 -23.48 -25.44
CA LEU A 528 -13.21 -24.73 -25.38
C LEU A 528 -12.42 -25.06 -26.66
N GLU A 529 -12.92 -24.75 -27.86
CA GLU A 529 -12.17 -24.93 -29.11
C GLU A 529 -10.95 -24.01 -29.14
N ARG A 530 -11.09 -22.78 -28.65
CA ARG A 530 -9.97 -21.88 -28.37
C ARG A 530 -9.00 -22.53 -27.38
N PHE A 531 -9.48 -23.09 -26.28
CA PHE A 531 -8.63 -23.80 -25.31
C PHE A 531 -7.95 -25.07 -25.88
N ARG A 532 -8.66 -25.83 -26.71
CA ARG A 532 -8.17 -27.07 -27.34
C ARG A 532 -7.14 -26.79 -28.42
N SER A 533 -7.24 -25.65 -29.11
CA SER A 533 -6.25 -25.19 -30.08
C SER A 533 -4.86 -25.00 -29.45
N PHE A 534 -4.79 -24.76 -28.13
CA PHE A 534 -3.53 -24.71 -27.40
C PHE A 534 -2.89 -26.11 -27.23
N GLY A 535 -3.62 -27.22 -27.28
CA GLY A 535 -3.05 -28.58 -27.32
C GLY A 535 -2.26 -29.00 -26.06
N VAL A 536 -2.00 -30.31 -25.93
CA VAL A 536 -1.22 -30.88 -24.80
C VAL A 536 0.16 -30.24 -24.69
N LEU A 537 0.76 -29.91 -25.84
CA LEU A 537 2.10 -29.32 -25.91
C LEU A 537 2.18 -27.95 -25.22
N THR A 538 1.16 -27.11 -25.34
CA THR A 538 1.15 -25.80 -24.66
C THR A 538 0.98 -25.98 -23.16
N VAL A 539 0.18 -26.94 -22.69
CA VAL A 539 0.07 -27.24 -21.25
C VAL A 539 1.41 -27.71 -20.68
N LEU A 540 2.13 -28.57 -21.43
CA LEU A 540 3.46 -29.02 -21.04
C LEU A 540 4.47 -27.86 -21.06
N ALA A 541 4.45 -27.02 -22.10
CA ALA A 541 5.36 -25.89 -22.22
C ALA A 541 5.11 -24.84 -21.13
N ALA A 542 3.85 -24.48 -20.88
CA ALA A 542 3.45 -23.56 -19.83
C ALA A 542 3.85 -24.08 -18.45
N GLY A 543 3.52 -25.35 -18.15
CA GLY A 543 3.95 -25.97 -16.89
C GLY A 543 5.47 -25.97 -16.73
N LEU A 544 6.23 -26.23 -17.80
CA LEU A 544 7.69 -26.22 -17.74
C LEU A 544 8.27 -24.82 -17.53
N VAL A 545 7.75 -23.82 -18.24
CA VAL A 545 8.18 -22.42 -18.13
C VAL A 545 7.89 -21.90 -16.73
N ASP A 546 6.67 -22.10 -16.24
CA ASP A 546 6.26 -21.65 -14.91
C ASP A 546 7.01 -22.42 -13.80
N GLY A 547 7.34 -23.68 -14.05
CA GLY A 547 8.12 -24.54 -13.16
C GLY A 547 9.58 -24.09 -12.98
N LEU A 548 10.12 -23.24 -13.86
CA LEU A 548 11.46 -22.64 -13.74
C LEU A 548 11.44 -21.42 -12.81
N ASN A 549 10.91 -21.59 -11.60
CA ASN A 549 10.73 -20.49 -10.65
C ASN A 549 12.00 -20.21 -9.82
N PRO A 550 12.60 -19.00 -9.90
CA PRO A 550 13.78 -18.63 -9.14
C PRO A 550 13.65 -18.84 -7.62
N CYS A 551 12.46 -18.63 -7.04
CA CYS A 551 12.21 -18.73 -5.60
C CYS A 551 12.24 -20.18 -5.11
N ALA A 552 11.49 -21.08 -5.76
CA ALA A 552 11.56 -22.51 -5.47
C ALA A 552 12.96 -23.08 -5.72
N PHE A 553 13.63 -22.70 -6.81
CA PHE A 553 14.99 -23.15 -7.13
C PHE A 553 16.02 -22.72 -6.08
N ALA A 554 16.00 -21.45 -5.66
CA ALA A 554 16.92 -20.96 -4.63
C ALA A 554 16.75 -21.73 -3.32
N THR A 555 15.51 -21.98 -2.92
CA THR A 555 15.18 -22.65 -1.66
C THR A 555 15.56 -24.13 -1.67
N ILE A 556 15.25 -24.85 -2.75
CA ILE A 556 15.62 -26.27 -2.86
C ILE A 556 17.14 -26.45 -2.92
N VAL A 557 17.85 -25.59 -3.65
CA VAL A 557 19.32 -25.60 -3.71
C VAL A 557 19.92 -25.27 -2.35
N PHE A 558 19.34 -24.33 -1.61
CA PHE A 558 19.73 -24.01 -0.24
C PHE A 558 19.56 -25.22 0.70
N PHE A 559 18.39 -25.87 0.69
CA PHE A 559 18.15 -27.08 1.50
C PHE A 559 19.14 -28.20 1.17
N ILE A 560 19.36 -28.48 -0.12
CA ILE A 560 20.31 -29.49 -0.58
C ILE A 560 21.73 -29.14 -0.10
N SER A 561 22.16 -27.90 -0.31
CA SER A 561 23.51 -27.43 0.06
C SER A 561 23.75 -27.48 1.57
N TYR A 562 22.73 -27.13 2.36
CA TYR A 562 22.77 -27.20 3.82
C TYR A 562 22.88 -28.64 4.31
N LEU A 563 22.05 -29.55 3.80
CA LEU A 563 22.07 -30.96 4.18
C LEU A 563 23.39 -31.63 3.80
N ALA A 564 23.94 -31.28 2.63
CA ALA A 564 25.28 -31.72 2.22
C ALA A 564 26.37 -31.19 3.17
N PHE A 565 26.30 -29.93 3.58
CA PHE A 565 27.26 -29.32 4.52
C PHE A 565 27.22 -29.95 5.93
N VAL A 566 26.03 -30.29 6.42
CA VAL A 566 25.84 -30.97 7.71
C VAL A 566 26.23 -32.46 7.63
N GLY A 567 26.63 -32.94 6.44
CA GLY A 567 27.08 -34.33 6.24
C GLY A 567 25.94 -35.34 6.25
N ARG A 568 24.71 -34.92 5.93
CA ARG A 568 23.55 -35.81 5.87
C ARG A 568 23.62 -36.76 4.68
N GLY A 569 23.09 -37.97 4.86
CA GLY A 569 23.10 -39.00 3.82
C GLY A 569 22.27 -38.62 2.60
N ARG A 570 22.65 -39.14 1.42
CA ARG A 570 21.96 -38.87 0.14
C ARG A 570 20.45 -39.15 0.19
N ARG A 571 20.03 -40.19 0.91
CA ARG A 571 18.61 -40.54 1.11
C ARG A 571 17.84 -39.46 1.89
N GLU A 572 18.51 -38.75 2.79
CA GLU A 572 17.92 -37.68 3.58
C GLU A 572 17.71 -36.43 2.71
N VAL A 573 18.69 -36.11 1.86
CA VAL A 573 18.59 -35.05 0.86
C VAL A 573 17.41 -35.31 -0.09
N LEU A 574 17.26 -36.55 -0.55
CA LEU A 574 16.15 -36.96 -1.39
C LEU A 574 14.80 -36.82 -0.66
N ALA A 575 14.70 -37.26 0.60
CA ALA A 575 13.47 -37.17 1.37
C ALA A 575 13.03 -35.72 1.62
N VAL A 576 13.96 -34.84 2.00
CA VAL A 576 13.68 -33.42 2.22
C VAL A 576 13.33 -32.73 0.90
N GLY A 577 14.07 -33.01 -0.17
CA GLY A 577 13.80 -32.43 -1.47
C GLY A 577 12.47 -32.89 -2.09
N ALA A 578 12.12 -34.16 -1.92
CA ALA A 578 10.82 -34.69 -2.34
C ALA A 578 9.67 -34.08 -1.51
N ALA A 579 9.87 -33.85 -0.21
CA ALA A 579 8.87 -33.20 0.63
C ALA A 579 8.64 -31.74 0.22
N PHE A 580 9.69 -31.01 -0.11
CA PHE A 580 9.58 -29.66 -0.67
C PHE A 580 8.78 -29.65 -1.98
N ALA A 581 9.18 -30.47 -2.94
CA ALA A 581 8.50 -30.60 -4.24
C ALA A 581 7.02 -31.04 -4.09
N LEU A 582 6.74 -31.92 -3.13
CA LEU A 582 5.38 -32.35 -2.80
C LEU A 582 4.55 -31.21 -2.20
N GLY A 583 5.11 -30.42 -1.29
CA GLY A 583 4.44 -29.23 -0.74
C GLY A 583 4.04 -28.26 -1.85
N VAL A 584 4.97 -28.02 -2.78
CA VAL A 584 4.71 -27.20 -3.98
C VAL A 584 3.57 -27.78 -4.82
N PHE A 585 3.68 -29.06 -5.19
CA PHE A 585 2.65 -29.76 -5.99
C PHE A 585 1.27 -29.70 -5.35
N LEU A 586 1.16 -29.97 -4.05
CA LEU A 586 -0.12 -30.02 -3.34
C LEU A 586 -0.77 -28.64 -3.24
N THR A 587 0.02 -27.58 -3.03
CA THR A 587 -0.52 -26.22 -3.00
C THR A 587 -1.09 -25.83 -4.35
N TYR A 588 -0.35 -26.01 -5.46
CA TYR A 588 -0.85 -25.66 -6.78
C TYR A 588 -2.03 -26.52 -7.24
N LEU A 589 -2.05 -27.81 -6.86
CA LEU A 589 -3.19 -28.68 -7.12
C LEU A 589 -4.42 -28.25 -6.31
N GLY A 590 -4.26 -27.88 -5.03
CA GLY A 590 -5.34 -27.40 -4.17
C GLY A 590 -5.91 -26.07 -4.64
N VAL A 591 -5.04 -25.14 -5.04
CA VAL A 591 -5.38 -23.88 -5.72
C VAL A 591 -6.21 -24.17 -6.97
N GLY A 592 -5.76 -25.08 -7.83
CA GLY A 592 -6.47 -25.46 -9.06
C GLY A 592 -7.84 -26.11 -8.86
N PHE A 593 -8.10 -26.77 -7.73
CA PHE A 593 -9.42 -27.35 -7.42
C PHE A 593 -10.38 -26.39 -6.69
N GLY A 594 -10.01 -25.12 -6.54
CA GLY A 594 -10.93 -24.08 -6.08
C GLY A 594 -10.63 -23.50 -4.70
N LEU A 595 -9.44 -23.74 -4.13
CA LEU A 595 -8.97 -22.97 -2.97
C LEU A 595 -8.91 -21.46 -3.27
N LEU A 596 -8.80 -21.09 -4.57
CA LEU A 596 -8.83 -19.70 -5.03
C LEU A 596 -10.17 -18.98 -4.86
N LYS A 597 -11.33 -19.64 -4.91
CA LYS A 597 -12.61 -18.93 -4.64
C LYS A 597 -12.69 -18.39 -3.20
N PHE A 598 -12.00 -19.06 -2.28
CA PHE A 598 -11.87 -18.62 -0.89
C PHE A 598 -10.77 -17.55 -0.72
N LEU A 599 -9.67 -17.64 -1.46
CA LEU A 599 -8.62 -16.62 -1.45
C LEU A 599 -9.08 -15.33 -2.15
N GLU A 600 -9.71 -15.41 -3.32
CA GLU A 600 -10.22 -14.25 -4.08
C GLU A 600 -11.37 -13.51 -3.37
N SER A 601 -12.11 -14.16 -2.47
CA SER A 601 -13.08 -13.48 -1.59
C SER A 601 -12.43 -12.61 -0.51
N LEU A 602 -11.10 -12.60 -0.41
CA LEU A 602 -10.35 -11.83 0.56
C LEU A 602 -9.76 -10.58 -0.12
N PRO A 603 -10.38 -9.38 0.07
CA PRO A 603 -9.94 -8.16 -0.61
C PRO A 603 -8.51 -7.75 -0.26
N PHE A 604 -7.97 -8.23 0.87
CA PHE A 604 -6.59 -7.98 1.26
C PHE A 604 -5.57 -8.61 0.30
N LEU A 605 -5.89 -9.69 -0.42
CA LEU A 605 -4.92 -10.33 -1.32
C LEU A 605 -4.58 -9.47 -2.53
N ALA A 606 -5.49 -8.61 -2.97
CA ALA A 606 -5.24 -7.65 -4.05
C ALA A 606 -4.33 -6.49 -3.59
N ALA A 607 -4.50 -6.02 -2.34
CA ALA A 607 -3.59 -5.04 -1.75
C ALA A 607 -2.20 -5.68 -1.50
N ILE A 608 -2.17 -6.88 -0.91
CA ILE A 608 -0.95 -7.65 -0.68
C ILE A 608 -0.25 -7.95 -2.00
N SER A 609 -0.96 -8.29 -3.09
CA SER A 609 -0.31 -8.58 -4.37
C SER A 609 0.43 -7.35 -4.88
N ARG A 610 -0.15 -6.14 -4.82
CA ARG A 610 0.52 -4.90 -5.22
C ARG A 610 1.80 -4.64 -4.40
N TRP A 611 1.72 -4.81 -3.08
CA TRP A 611 2.88 -4.69 -2.19
C TRP A 611 3.93 -5.78 -2.45
N VAL A 612 3.50 -7.00 -2.71
CA VAL A 612 4.38 -8.15 -3.01
C VAL A 612 5.07 -7.95 -4.35
N TYR A 613 4.36 -7.49 -5.39
CA TYR A 613 4.95 -7.11 -6.69
C TYR A 613 5.99 -6.00 -6.50
N GLY A 614 5.65 -4.95 -5.75
CA GLY A 614 6.54 -3.81 -5.51
C GLY A 614 7.78 -4.21 -4.72
N LEU A 615 7.60 -4.92 -3.61
CA LEU A 615 8.70 -5.42 -2.77
C LEU A 615 9.59 -6.41 -3.53
N THR A 616 9.00 -7.29 -4.35
CA THR A 616 9.75 -8.25 -5.17
C THR A 616 10.51 -7.54 -6.29
N ALA A 617 9.93 -6.51 -6.90
CA ALA A 617 10.62 -5.67 -7.88
C ALA A 617 11.82 -4.95 -7.27
N VAL A 618 11.63 -4.32 -6.09
CA VAL A 618 12.72 -3.69 -5.33
C VAL A 618 13.80 -4.70 -4.96
N LEU A 619 13.41 -5.87 -4.43
CA LEU A 619 14.34 -6.95 -4.12
C LEU A 619 15.12 -7.40 -5.36
N CYS A 620 14.45 -7.55 -6.50
CA CYS A 620 15.10 -7.90 -7.77
C CYS A 620 16.08 -6.80 -8.21
N LEU A 621 15.75 -5.52 -8.09
CA LEU A 621 16.66 -4.41 -8.40
C LEU A 621 17.90 -4.42 -7.47
N VAL A 622 17.71 -4.65 -6.17
CA VAL A 622 18.81 -4.78 -5.20
C VAL A 622 19.71 -5.97 -5.54
N LEU A 623 19.11 -7.13 -5.85
CA LEU A 623 19.84 -8.34 -6.26
C LEU A 623 20.53 -8.17 -7.61
N ALA A 624 19.93 -7.43 -8.55
CA ALA A 624 20.50 -7.10 -9.85
C ALA A 624 21.73 -6.19 -9.69
N ALA A 625 21.60 -5.10 -8.94
CA ALA A 625 22.68 -4.17 -8.65
C ALA A 625 23.84 -4.85 -7.92
N GLY A 626 23.53 -5.65 -6.90
CA GLY A 626 24.55 -6.42 -6.19
C GLY A 626 25.21 -7.50 -7.07
N SER A 627 24.46 -8.16 -7.95
CA SER A 627 25.01 -9.15 -8.90
C SER A 627 25.89 -8.49 -9.96
N LEU A 628 25.56 -7.26 -10.39
CA LEU A 628 26.37 -6.47 -11.31
C LEU A 628 27.67 -5.97 -10.66
N TYR A 629 27.60 -5.54 -9.40
CA TYR A 629 28.78 -5.22 -8.59
C TYR A 629 29.72 -6.43 -8.44
N ASP A 630 29.14 -7.60 -8.12
CA ASP A 630 29.87 -8.86 -8.02
C ASP A 630 30.49 -9.29 -9.36
N TRP A 631 29.80 -9.07 -10.49
CA TRP A 631 30.35 -9.29 -11.83
C TRP A 631 31.58 -8.41 -12.08
N TRP A 632 31.49 -7.14 -11.73
CA TRP A 632 32.57 -6.18 -11.93
C TRP A 632 33.81 -6.55 -11.09
N GLN A 633 33.62 -6.96 -9.84
CA GLN A 633 34.71 -7.42 -8.97
C GLN A 633 35.30 -8.76 -9.41
N ALA A 634 34.46 -9.71 -9.86
CA ALA A 634 34.92 -10.98 -10.42
C ALA A 634 35.77 -10.77 -11.69
N ARG A 635 35.40 -9.80 -12.54
CA ARG A 635 36.16 -9.44 -13.75
C ARG A 635 37.51 -8.78 -13.42
N ARG A 636 37.61 -8.08 -12.29
CA ARG A 636 38.87 -7.49 -11.77
C ARG A 636 39.78 -8.50 -11.04
N GLY A 637 39.40 -9.78 -11.00
CA GLY A 637 40.19 -10.82 -10.32
C GLY A 637 40.14 -10.74 -8.79
N ARG A 638 39.12 -10.07 -8.22
CA ARG A 638 38.89 -9.95 -6.77
C ARG A 638 37.61 -10.67 -6.35
N PRO A 639 37.53 -12.00 -6.46
CA PRO A 639 36.36 -12.77 -6.03
C PRO A 639 36.16 -12.72 -4.52
N GLU A 640 37.16 -12.28 -3.75
CA GLU A 640 37.12 -12.15 -2.29
C GLU A 640 36.19 -11.02 -1.81
N ASP A 641 36.03 -9.97 -2.62
CA ASP A 641 35.31 -8.73 -2.30
C ASP A 641 33.83 -8.72 -2.76
N MET A 642 33.32 -9.86 -3.24
CA MET A 642 31.92 -9.97 -3.68
C MET A 642 30.97 -9.75 -2.48
N ARG A 643 29.99 -8.85 -2.64
CA ARG A 643 29.06 -8.41 -1.61
C ARG A 643 27.91 -9.39 -1.38
N LEU A 644 27.44 -10.10 -2.42
CA LEU A 644 26.48 -11.20 -2.26
C LEU A 644 27.16 -12.51 -1.83
N LYS A 645 27.94 -12.43 -0.76
CA LYS A 645 28.39 -13.60 0.00
C LYS A 645 27.56 -13.70 1.26
N LEU A 646 27.23 -14.92 1.66
CA LEU A 646 26.58 -15.17 2.93
C LEU A 646 27.48 -14.61 4.07
N PRO A 647 27.05 -13.59 4.83
CA PRO A 647 27.93 -12.92 5.78
C PRO A 647 28.39 -13.90 6.87
N LEU A 648 29.67 -13.82 7.26
CA LEU A 648 30.29 -14.74 8.23
C LEU A 648 29.56 -14.79 9.58
N ARG A 649 28.83 -13.73 9.95
CA ARG A 649 27.99 -13.67 11.15
C ARG A 649 26.71 -14.49 11.01
N LEU A 650 26.05 -14.44 9.85
CA LEU A 650 24.88 -15.28 9.54
C LEU A 650 25.29 -16.74 9.39
N ARG A 651 26.42 -17.02 8.72
CA ARG A 651 27.01 -18.37 8.65
C ARG A 651 27.33 -18.93 10.04
N ARG A 652 27.82 -18.10 10.97
CA ARG A 652 28.11 -18.49 12.36
C ARG A 652 26.85 -18.64 13.23
N TRP A 653 25.83 -17.81 13.01
CA TRP A 653 24.53 -17.92 13.68
C TRP A 653 23.80 -19.20 13.25
N ILE A 654 23.78 -19.47 11.94
CA ILE A 654 23.31 -20.74 11.37
C ILE A 654 24.11 -21.91 11.97
N ASN A 655 25.45 -21.83 12.08
CA ASN A 655 26.28 -22.86 12.73
C ASN A 655 26.01 -23.06 14.22
N ARG A 656 25.44 -22.07 14.92
CA ARG A 656 25.06 -22.18 16.34
C ARG A 656 23.73 -22.91 16.49
N VAL A 657 22.75 -22.59 15.65
CA VAL A 657 21.48 -23.33 15.53
C VAL A 657 21.72 -24.76 15.05
N ILE A 658 22.72 -24.99 14.18
CA ILE A 658 23.16 -26.31 13.67
C ILE A 658 23.62 -27.26 14.79
N ARG A 659 24.18 -26.77 15.91
CA ARG A 659 24.73 -27.64 16.97
C ARG A 659 23.67 -28.21 17.91
N GLU A 660 22.48 -27.62 17.93
CA GLU A 660 21.34 -28.06 18.74
C GLU A 660 20.41 -28.99 17.93
N GLY A 661 20.97 -30.10 17.44
CA GLY A 661 20.27 -31.38 17.35
C GLY A 661 18.86 -31.46 16.76
N ALA A 662 18.52 -30.75 15.68
CA ALA A 662 17.30 -31.07 14.91
C ALA A 662 17.48 -32.44 14.21
N GLY A 663 16.76 -33.46 14.65
CA GLY A 663 16.72 -34.78 14.00
C GLY A 663 16.09 -34.72 12.60
N LEU A 664 16.34 -35.73 11.76
CA LEU A 664 15.73 -35.86 10.41
C LEU A 664 14.22 -35.62 10.34
N ARG A 665 13.50 -36.03 11.38
CA ARG A 665 12.04 -35.95 11.47
C ARG A 665 11.53 -34.51 11.48
N ALA A 666 12.37 -33.52 11.83
CA ALA A 666 12.00 -32.11 11.79
C ALA A 666 12.16 -31.48 10.40
N PHE A 667 13.11 -31.94 9.57
CA PHE A 667 13.42 -31.27 8.30
C PHE A 667 12.41 -31.55 7.18
N VAL A 668 11.87 -32.76 7.13
CA VAL A 668 10.84 -33.14 6.13
C VAL A 668 9.58 -32.28 6.25
N PRO A 669 8.93 -32.13 7.42
CA PRO A 669 7.75 -31.27 7.54
C PRO A 669 8.09 -29.79 7.33
N VAL A 670 9.25 -29.32 7.77
CA VAL A 670 9.70 -27.95 7.52
C VAL A 670 9.84 -27.68 6.02
N ALA A 671 10.45 -28.58 5.27
CA ALA A 671 10.60 -28.42 3.82
C ALA A 671 9.25 -28.48 3.09
N LEU A 672 8.33 -29.36 3.52
CA LEU A 672 6.96 -29.41 2.99
C LEU A 672 6.22 -28.09 3.22
N VAL A 673 6.22 -27.55 4.44
CA VAL A 673 5.59 -26.27 4.78
C VAL A 673 6.24 -25.10 4.04
N THR A 674 7.57 -25.11 3.94
CA THR A 674 8.30 -24.09 3.18
C THR A 674 7.92 -24.14 1.70
N GLY A 675 7.79 -25.33 1.11
CA GLY A 675 7.32 -25.49 -0.27
C GLY A 675 5.89 -24.96 -0.47
N MET A 676 4.99 -25.21 0.48
CA MET A 676 3.63 -24.66 0.45
C MET A 676 3.63 -23.13 0.53
N ALA A 677 4.37 -22.56 1.48
CA ALA A 677 4.45 -21.11 1.68
C ALA A 677 5.04 -20.39 0.45
N ILE A 678 6.13 -20.93 -0.11
CA ILE A 678 6.74 -20.38 -1.32
C ILE A 678 5.77 -20.44 -2.49
N SER A 679 5.02 -21.53 -2.66
CA SER A 679 4.06 -21.65 -3.76
C SER A 679 2.94 -20.60 -3.69
N ILE A 680 2.50 -20.23 -2.49
CA ILE A 680 1.52 -19.15 -2.30
C ILE A 680 2.13 -17.80 -2.73
N ILE A 681 3.38 -17.54 -2.33
CA ILE A 681 4.09 -16.31 -2.73
C ILE A 681 4.31 -16.30 -4.25
N GLU A 682 4.70 -17.43 -4.84
CA GLU A 682 4.90 -17.56 -6.28
C GLU A 682 3.62 -17.31 -7.07
N LEU A 683 2.47 -17.80 -6.60
CA LEU A 683 1.18 -17.54 -7.20
C LEU A 683 0.87 -16.04 -7.26
N ALA A 684 1.23 -15.31 -6.21
CA ALA A 684 1.05 -13.86 -6.13
C ALA A 684 2.03 -13.08 -7.01
N CYS A 685 3.25 -13.60 -7.27
CA CYS A 685 4.30 -12.87 -8.00
C CYS A 685 4.43 -13.24 -9.49
N THR A 686 3.98 -14.43 -9.90
CA THR A 686 4.22 -14.96 -11.25
C THR A 686 3.02 -14.83 -12.17
N GLY A 687 1.87 -14.35 -11.67
CA GLY A 687 0.73 -13.96 -12.50
C GLY A 687 0.30 -15.03 -13.50
N GLN A 688 0.26 -16.30 -13.07
CA GLN A 688 0.12 -17.45 -13.96
C GLN A 688 -1.10 -17.31 -14.84
N VAL A 689 -0.92 -17.08 -16.14
CA VAL A 689 -2.03 -16.85 -17.09
C VAL A 689 -2.82 -18.15 -17.33
N TYR A 690 -2.15 -19.30 -17.20
CA TYR A 690 -2.71 -20.59 -17.61
C TYR A 690 -3.51 -21.30 -16.51
N LEU A 691 -3.13 -21.13 -15.25
CA LEU A 691 -3.81 -21.75 -14.11
C LEU A 691 -5.27 -21.24 -13.92
N PRO A 692 -5.55 -19.91 -13.96
CA PRO A 692 -6.91 -19.37 -13.95
C PRO A 692 -7.77 -19.88 -15.11
N THR A 693 -7.17 -20.06 -16.29
CA THR A 693 -7.85 -20.62 -17.47
C THR A 693 -8.30 -22.07 -17.23
N ILE A 694 -7.43 -22.91 -16.63
CA ILE A 694 -7.79 -24.31 -16.31
C ILE A 694 -8.87 -24.36 -15.20
N ILE A 695 -8.81 -23.47 -14.22
CA ILE A 695 -9.80 -23.35 -13.14
C ILE A 695 -11.17 -22.96 -13.69
N PHE A 696 -11.22 -22.02 -14.63
CA PHE A 696 -12.44 -21.64 -15.32
C PHE A 696 -13.10 -22.86 -16.01
N VAL A 697 -12.32 -23.64 -16.76
CA VAL A 697 -12.83 -24.83 -17.48
C VAL A 697 -13.27 -25.94 -16.50
N LEU A 698 -12.67 -26.03 -15.30
CA LEU A 698 -13.11 -26.95 -14.24
C LEU A 698 -14.52 -26.65 -13.71
N GLY A 699 -15.02 -25.43 -13.89
CA GLY A 699 -16.39 -25.03 -13.55
C GLY A 699 -17.47 -25.62 -14.46
N VAL A 700 -17.09 -26.13 -15.64
CA VAL A 700 -18.04 -26.65 -16.65
C VAL A 700 -18.26 -28.17 -16.47
N PRO A 701 -19.49 -28.65 -16.14
CA PRO A 701 -19.74 -30.04 -15.74
C PRO A 701 -19.30 -31.10 -16.76
N LYS A 702 -19.51 -30.86 -18.07
CA LYS A 702 -19.15 -31.82 -19.14
C LYS A 702 -17.63 -31.93 -19.37
N LEU A 703 -16.84 -30.96 -18.89
CA LEU A 703 -15.41 -30.83 -19.19
C LEU A 703 -14.51 -31.03 -17.98
N LYS A 704 -15.11 -31.07 -16.78
CA LYS A 704 -14.43 -31.22 -15.49
C LYS A 704 -13.38 -32.33 -15.48
N ALA A 705 -13.68 -33.50 -16.04
CA ALA A 705 -12.73 -34.62 -16.07
C ALA A 705 -11.47 -34.32 -16.91
N ARG A 706 -11.63 -33.64 -18.05
CA ARG A 706 -10.52 -33.30 -18.95
C ARG A 706 -9.72 -32.10 -18.44
N ALA A 707 -10.39 -31.12 -17.85
CA ALA A 707 -9.74 -29.98 -17.19
C ALA A 707 -8.94 -30.45 -15.96
N ALA A 708 -9.48 -31.38 -15.16
CA ALA A 708 -8.76 -32.00 -14.05
C ALA A 708 -7.52 -32.76 -14.54
N PHE A 709 -7.61 -33.47 -15.68
CA PHE A 709 -6.45 -34.11 -16.29
C PHE A 709 -5.38 -33.08 -16.70
N TYR A 710 -5.75 -31.99 -17.39
CA TYR A 710 -4.81 -30.94 -17.76
C TYR A 710 -4.21 -30.23 -16.55
N LEU A 711 -4.99 -30.02 -15.49
CA LEU A 711 -4.50 -29.47 -14.23
C LEU A 711 -3.42 -30.35 -13.62
N VAL A 712 -3.67 -31.65 -13.49
CA VAL A 712 -2.68 -32.60 -12.94
C VAL A 712 -1.44 -32.67 -13.84
N LEU A 713 -1.63 -32.71 -15.16
CA LEU A 713 -0.52 -32.74 -16.11
C LEU A 713 0.34 -31.49 -16.02
N TYR A 714 -0.28 -30.30 -15.99
CA TYR A 714 0.38 -29.03 -15.78
C TYR A 714 1.21 -29.04 -14.49
N ASN A 715 0.61 -29.43 -13.36
CA ASN A 715 1.26 -29.49 -12.06
C ASN A 715 2.44 -30.48 -12.01
N LEU A 716 2.34 -31.60 -12.73
CA LEU A 716 3.42 -32.59 -12.82
C LEU A 716 4.63 -32.01 -13.58
N VAL A 717 4.39 -31.30 -14.69
CA VAL A 717 5.48 -30.67 -15.44
C VAL A 717 6.03 -29.46 -14.69
N PHE A 718 5.18 -28.72 -13.99
CA PHE A 718 5.58 -27.61 -13.13
C PHE A 718 6.60 -28.02 -12.06
N VAL A 719 6.39 -29.15 -11.40
CA VAL A 719 7.32 -29.64 -10.35
C VAL A 719 8.53 -30.41 -10.93
N LEU A 720 8.49 -30.78 -12.21
CA LEU A 720 9.55 -31.56 -12.87
C LEU A 720 10.95 -30.93 -12.73
N PRO A 721 11.18 -29.62 -12.95
CA PRO A 721 12.51 -29.03 -12.82
C PRO A 721 13.09 -29.17 -11.40
N LEU A 722 12.25 -29.04 -10.36
CA LEU A 722 12.67 -29.23 -8.96
C LEU A 722 13.05 -30.69 -8.68
N VAL A 723 12.27 -31.64 -9.21
CA VAL A 723 12.57 -33.07 -9.10
C VAL A 723 13.90 -33.39 -9.76
N VAL A 724 14.18 -32.81 -10.93
CA VAL A 724 15.46 -32.96 -11.63
C VAL A 724 16.62 -32.48 -10.75
N VAL A 725 16.50 -31.31 -10.11
CA VAL A 725 17.53 -30.78 -9.18
C VAL A 725 17.79 -31.74 -8.02
N VAL A 726 16.72 -32.25 -7.38
CA VAL A 726 16.82 -33.18 -6.25
C VAL A 726 17.49 -34.50 -6.68
N VAL A 727 17.14 -35.04 -7.85
CA VAL A 727 17.75 -36.26 -8.40
C VAL A 727 19.22 -36.04 -8.73
N LEU A 728 19.59 -34.92 -9.35
CA LEU A 728 20.98 -34.58 -9.67
C LEU A 728 21.85 -34.46 -8.41
N ALA A 729 21.29 -33.88 -7.33
CA ALA A 729 21.93 -33.82 -6.03
C ALA A 729 22.08 -35.21 -5.38
N TYR A 730 21.06 -36.07 -5.50
CA TYR A 730 21.09 -37.45 -5.01
C TYR A 730 22.16 -38.32 -5.72
N LEU A 731 22.28 -38.17 -7.04
CA LEU A 731 23.27 -38.90 -7.86
C LEU A 731 24.71 -38.45 -7.57
N GLY A 732 24.90 -37.35 -6.86
CA GLY A 732 26.19 -36.96 -6.31
C GLY A 732 27.09 -36.24 -7.31
N THR A 733 26.52 -35.35 -8.13
CA THR A 733 27.31 -34.26 -8.70
C THR A 733 27.94 -33.52 -7.52
N THR A 734 29.24 -33.71 -7.32
CA THR A 734 29.94 -33.19 -6.14
C THR A 734 29.85 -31.67 -6.18
N SER A 735 29.34 -31.07 -5.10
CA SER A 735 29.27 -29.60 -4.94
C SER A 735 30.64 -28.92 -5.13
N GLU A 736 31.75 -29.65 -5.01
CA GLU A 736 33.09 -29.19 -5.38
C GLU A 736 33.28 -28.98 -6.89
N GLN A 737 32.84 -29.91 -7.75
CA GLN A 737 32.99 -29.76 -9.20
C GLN A 737 32.04 -28.68 -9.75
N LEU A 738 30.81 -28.64 -9.24
CA LEU A 738 29.85 -27.59 -9.60
C LEU A 738 30.29 -26.23 -9.04
N GLY A 739 30.80 -26.20 -7.80
CA GLY A 739 31.38 -25.01 -7.19
C GLY A 739 32.60 -24.50 -7.95
N GLN A 740 33.49 -25.37 -8.39
CA GLN A 740 34.64 -25.02 -9.24
C GLN A 740 34.20 -24.51 -10.62
N PHE A 741 33.19 -25.11 -11.24
CA PHE A 741 32.63 -24.64 -12.50
C PHE A 741 32.00 -23.24 -12.36
N ILE A 742 31.19 -23.03 -11.33
CA ILE A 742 30.56 -21.73 -11.02
C ILE A 742 31.63 -20.70 -10.68
N ASN A 743 32.68 -21.04 -9.92
CA ASN A 743 33.79 -20.12 -9.62
C ASN A 743 34.57 -19.74 -10.88
N ARG A 744 34.85 -20.72 -11.75
CA ARG A 744 35.61 -20.50 -12.99
C ARG A 744 34.85 -19.62 -14.00
N ARG A 745 33.52 -19.61 -13.93
CA ARG A 745 32.64 -18.74 -14.73
C ARG A 745 31.90 -17.69 -13.90
N ALA A 746 32.41 -17.34 -12.72
CA ALA A 746 31.69 -16.51 -11.74
C ALA A 746 31.24 -15.16 -12.33
N ALA A 747 32.09 -14.53 -13.15
CA ALA A 747 31.74 -13.31 -13.85
C ALA A 747 30.56 -13.54 -14.81
N THR A 748 30.63 -14.51 -15.72
CA THR A 748 29.54 -14.79 -16.68
C THR A 748 28.24 -15.13 -15.96
N VAL A 749 28.30 -15.94 -14.89
CA VAL A 749 27.12 -16.31 -14.09
C VAL A 749 26.52 -15.07 -13.45
N LYS A 750 27.32 -14.21 -12.81
CA LYS A 750 26.83 -12.99 -12.14
C LYS A 750 26.23 -11.98 -13.12
N LEU A 751 26.79 -11.87 -14.33
CA LEU A 751 26.22 -11.02 -15.38
C LEU A 751 24.85 -11.53 -15.86
N LEU A 752 24.74 -12.84 -16.09
CA LEU A 752 23.47 -13.46 -16.49
C LEU A 752 22.41 -13.34 -15.37
N THR A 753 22.81 -13.52 -14.11
CA THR A 753 21.93 -13.35 -12.95
C THR A 753 21.47 -11.89 -12.80
N ALA A 754 22.36 -10.91 -13.01
CA ALA A 754 21.98 -9.50 -13.01
C ALA A 754 20.97 -9.18 -14.13
N GLY A 755 21.24 -9.66 -15.36
CA GLY A 755 20.33 -9.49 -16.49
C GLY A 755 18.96 -10.10 -16.24
N LEU A 756 18.90 -11.31 -15.67
CA LEU A 756 17.64 -11.96 -15.28
C LEU A 756 16.84 -11.11 -14.30
N PHE A 757 17.47 -10.62 -13.23
CA PHE A 757 16.77 -9.81 -12.22
C PHE A 757 16.33 -8.45 -12.75
N PHE A 758 17.06 -7.82 -13.69
CA PHE A 758 16.60 -6.61 -14.36
C PHE A 758 15.37 -6.84 -15.24
N VAL A 759 15.37 -7.92 -16.03
CA VAL A 759 14.21 -8.28 -16.87
C VAL A 759 12.99 -8.58 -15.99
N LEU A 760 13.19 -9.33 -14.90
CA LEU A 760 12.12 -9.66 -13.97
C LEU A 760 11.59 -8.41 -13.25
N ALA A 761 12.46 -7.52 -12.77
CA ALA A 761 12.05 -6.25 -12.16
C ALA A 761 11.27 -5.35 -13.13
N GLY A 762 11.75 -5.22 -14.37
CA GLY A 762 11.05 -4.43 -15.40
C GLY A 762 9.66 -5.00 -15.71
N TRP A 763 9.54 -6.32 -15.84
CA TRP A 763 8.24 -6.98 -16.03
C TRP A 763 7.30 -6.74 -14.85
N LEU A 764 7.77 -6.92 -13.61
CA LEU A 764 6.99 -6.69 -12.39
C LEU A 764 6.54 -5.23 -12.23
N LEU A 765 7.35 -4.26 -12.69
CA LEU A 765 6.99 -2.83 -12.66
C LEU A 765 5.95 -2.47 -13.72
N VAL A 766 6.04 -3.05 -14.92
CA VAL A 766 5.04 -2.83 -15.98
C VAL A 766 3.68 -3.40 -15.60
N THR A 767 3.62 -4.51 -14.87
CA THR A 767 2.35 -5.06 -14.37
C THR A 767 1.77 -4.30 -13.17
N LEU A 768 2.53 -3.37 -12.58
CA LEU A 768 2.14 -2.54 -11.43
C LEU A 768 1.52 -1.19 -11.83
N VAL A 769 1.79 -0.75 -13.06
CA VAL A 769 1.27 0.45 -13.72
C VAL A 769 0.07 0.05 -14.57
#